data_AF-A0AAU9XVU1-F1
#
_entry.id   AF-A0AAU9XVU1-F1
#
_cell.length_a   1.000
_cell.length_b   1.000
_cell.length_c   1.000
_cell.angle_alpha   90.00
_cell.angle_beta   90.00
_cell.angle_gamma   90.00
#
_symmetry.space_group_name_H-M   'P 1'
#
loop_
_entity.id
_entity.type
_entity.pdbx_description
1 polymer ?
#
loop_
_entity_poly.entity_id
_entity_poly.type
_entity_poly.pdbx_seq_one_letter_code
_entity_poly.pdbx_strand_id
1 'polypeptide(L)'
;MDRSRAESHNVKLIKADRVPGHDPVLCLSFPPRDHTMDCVIGHGVHLGRPITSIKKNPSYSHCKWIQAVHSAPEEDGMYKNISEGEQMQETEIQLCKMADQVITIGPKLAEAYKRYLRPVKQEEKVFDLTPSIFSEFLAVKQATEERRTFCILVIGSGDNCGDFNVKGYDIAVKAIAELKDESYKLNFVCAAGGKADIVAGKLLHDGISNNRLIVRSYNDDREVLANLFCEMDLAIMPSRTESFGITALEALSAGLPVLVSGNSGLGEALKKVTLGSQSVVDSEDPKDWAKEIKRVRQKERDVRLSESRFLRKKYLEKYSWEEPCKSLVVKMKNLVFDMMQSLTNQSACISYYCCNCPKFLCYLIVLLTSLVSKKFKVSASSLKCDAFFNCFSHCMILGGTSVSEDNNELNQLHSAERDSDVTRMKSTPPLGRSVDSRNATGITPLMNAAMNGNVQSVKLLIEEGADPSLKDNTGWNSLHFAALGGDTDIISLIHTRMPDIDSLNGKGATPLLVAAYNGKLHAVKWFLERGANATYEDKGGWNALHSAASNGDPETIDHILTHVPNIESKTADGETPLIIAVRCQTLQGIKCLLERGANPLAKDNEGQDSLYYASSGDPDLLGLVLSHVANSESTTGND
;
A
#
# COMPACT_ATOMS: atom_id res chain seq x y z
N MET A 1 -6.56 4.84 1.79
CA MET A 1 -7.56 3.89 1.27
C MET A 1 -8.40 4.61 0.21
N ASP A 2 -8.72 3.95 -0.90
CA ASP A 2 -9.69 4.46 -1.87
C ASP A 2 -11.10 4.46 -1.26
N ARG A 3 -11.87 5.54 -1.43
CA ARG A 3 -13.28 5.61 -0.99
C ARG A 3 -14.10 4.48 -1.61
N SER A 4 -13.80 4.10 -2.85
CA SER A 4 -14.43 2.97 -3.54
C SER A 4 -14.19 1.64 -2.81
N ARG A 5 -12.95 1.38 -2.37
CA ARG A 5 -12.60 0.16 -1.61
C ARG A 5 -13.15 0.18 -0.19
N ALA A 6 -13.34 1.35 0.41
CA ALA A 6 -14.01 1.46 1.69
C ALA A 6 -15.51 1.15 1.54
N GLU A 7 -16.17 1.78 0.57
CA GLU A 7 -17.59 1.57 0.27
C GLU A 7 -17.92 0.12 -0.08
N SER A 8 -17.06 -0.57 -0.86
CA SER A 8 -17.24 -2.00 -1.18
C SER A 8 -17.25 -2.93 0.04
N HIS A 9 -16.72 -2.44 1.16
CA HIS A 9 -16.63 -3.15 2.44
C HIS A 9 -17.58 -2.54 3.47
N ASN A 10 -18.55 -1.73 3.03
CA ASN A 10 -19.47 -0.93 3.85
C ASN A 10 -18.76 -0.03 4.87
N VAL A 11 -17.55 0.42 4.54
CA VAL A 11 -16.75 1.34 5.34
C VAL A 11 -17.01 2.77 4.86
N LYS A 12 -17.52 3.61 5.74
CA LYS A 12 -17.68 5.04 5.48
C LYS A 12 -16.42 5.78 5.90
N LEU A 13 -15.67 6.32 4.94
CA LEU A 13 -14.55 7.21 5.24
C LEU A 13 -15.07 8.59 5.62
N ILE A 14 -14.69 9.06 6.81
CA ILE A 14 -15.06 10.36 7.34
C ILE A 14 -13.79 11.18 7.47
N LYS A 15 -13.81 12.40 6.91
CA LYS A 15 -12.68 13.32 7.02
C LYS A 15 -12.81 14.07 8.35
N ALA A 16 -11.74 14.11 9.14
CA ALA A 16 -11.68 14.97 10.31
C ALA A 16 -11.69 16.45 9.87
N ASP A 17 -12.38 17.28 10.63
CA ASP A 17 -12.39 18.73 10.39
C ASP A 17 -10.96 19.26 10.59
N ARG A 18 -10.47 20.05 9.62
CA ARG A 18 -9.14 20.65 9.72
C ARG A 18 -9.18 21.75 10.78
N VAL A 19 -8.35 21.63 11.79
CA VAL A 19 -8.17 22.68 12.80
C VAL A 19 -6.93 23.50 12.40
N PRO A 20 -7.06 24.80 12.07
CA PRO A 20 -5.91 25.64 11.74
C PRO A 20 -4.83 25.59 12.82
N GLY A 21 -3.56 25.52 12.41
CA GLY A 21 -2.41 25.47 13.30
C GLY A 21 -2.16 24.14 14.01
N HIS A 22 -2.95 23.09 13.77
CA HIS A 22 -2.73 21.76 14.33
C HIS A 22 -2.12 20.81 13.30
N ASP A 23 -1.22 19.94 13.76
CA ASP A 23 -0.77 18.80 12.97
C ASP A 23 -1.99 17.95 12.57
N PRO A 24 -2.03 17.40 11.34
CA PRO A 24 -3.21 16.69 10.90
C PRO A 24 -3.56 15.43 11.71
N VAL A 25 -2.58 14.78 12.37
CA VAL A 25 -2.85 13.67 13.29
C VAL A 25 -3.58 14.17 14.53
N LEU A 26 -3.27 15.38 15.01
CA LEU A 26 -3.96 15.98 16.14
C LEU A 26 -5.41 16.33 15.80
N CYS A 27 -5.74 16.61 14.53
CA CYS A 27 -7.11 16.85 14.09
C CYS A 27 -8.02 15.61 14.31
N LEU A 28 -7.45 14.40 14.37
CA LEU A 28 -8.20 13.17 14.69
C LEU A 28 -8.75 13.16 16.12
N SER A 29 -8.27 14.05 17.00
CA SER A 29 -8.79 14.23 18.35
C SER A 29 -10.22 14.78 18.37
N PHE A 30 -10.71 15.31 17.24
CA PHE A 30 -11.97 16.03 17.11
C PHE A 30 -12.87 15.37 16.05
N PRO A 31 -13.52 14.23 16.38
CA PRO A 31 -14.48 13.61 15.48
C PRO A 31 -15.69 14.53 15.20
N PRO A 32 -16.32 14.45 14.01
CA PRO A 32 -17.44 15.32 13.63
C PRO A 32 -18.61 15.25 14.61
N ARG A 33 -19.29 16.37 14.86
CA ARG A 33 -20.26 16.51 15.97
C ARG A 33 -21.44 15.55 15.92
N ASP A 34 -21.90 15.18 14.74
CA ASP A 34 -23.05 14.28 14.52
C ASP A 34 -22.64 12.81 14.36
N HIS A 35 -21.38 12.48 14.67
CA HIS A 35 -20.85 11.14 14.56
C HIS A 35 -21.02 10.37 15.86
N THR A 36 -21.46 9.12 15.78
CA THR A 36 -21.54 8.19 16.91
C THR A 36 -20.53 7.07 16.72
N MET A 37 -19.84 6.68 17.79
CA MET A 37 -18.83 5.60 17.75
C MET A 37 -18.95 4.70 18.97
N ASP A 38 -19.13 3.41 18.74
CA ASP A 38 -19.12 2.40 19.81
C ASP A 38 -17.70 1.98 20.19
N CYS A 39 -16.78 1.99 19.23
CA CYS A 39 -15.37 1.64 19.40
C CYS A 39 -14.46 2.62 18.66
N VAL A 40 -13.27 2.87 19.22
CA VAL A 40 -12.17 3.62 18.62
C VAL A 40 -10.89 2.79 18.75
N ILE A 41 -10.14 2.65 17.65
CA ILE A 41 -8.92 1.85 17.63
C ILE A 41 -7.70 2.76 17.44
N GLY A 42 -6.80 2.82 18.41
CA GLY A 42 -5.53 3.53 18.26
C GLY A 42 -4.50 2.63 17.58
N HIS A 43 -3.56 3.21 16.85
CA HIS A 43 -2.51 2.45 16.18
C HIS A 43 -1.14 3.06 16.47
N GLY A 44 -0.38 2.37 17.33
CA GLY A 44 0.87 2.88 17.88
C GLY A 44 0.72 4.24 18.58
N VAL A 45 1.86 4.88 18.84
CA VAL A 45 1.91 6.11 19.63
C VAL A 45 1.22 7.26 18.89
N HIS A 46 1.48 7.38 17.59
CA HIS A 46 1.03 8.51 16.78
C HIS A 46 -0.50 8.60 16.70
N LEU A 47 -1.19 7.48 16.47
CA LEU A 47 -2.65 7.46 16.34
C LEU A 47 -3.38 7.09 17.64
N GLY A 48 -2.68 6.53 18.62
CA GLY A 48 -3.23 6.30 19.96
C GLY A 48 -3.35 7.58 20.79
N ARG A 49 -2.39 8.52 20.67
CA ARG A 49 -2.41 9.79 21.42
C ARG A 49 -3.71 10.59 21.28
N PRO A 50 -4.25 10.84 20.06
CA PRO A 50 -5.52 11.56 19.88
C PRO A 50 -6.71 10.98 20.66
N ILE A 51 -6.74 9.68 20.90
CA ILE A 51 -7.87 9.00 21.56
C ILE A 51 -8.04 9.46 23.01
N THR A 52 -6.94 9.84 23.67
CA THR A 52 -6.99 10.40 25.02
C THR A 52 -7.85 11.68 25.09
N SER A 53 -7.86 12.48 24.01
CA SER A 53 -8.70 13.67 23.87
C SER A 53 -10.14 13.31 23.50
N ILE A 54 -10.33 12.34 22.62
CA ILE A 54 -11.67 11.84 22.25
C ILE A 54 -12.42 11.36 23.49
N LYS A 55 -11.75 10.58 24.35
CA LYS A 55 -12.34 10.03 25.58
C LYS A 55 -12.69 11.08 26.64
N LYS A 56 -12.09 12.27 26.58
CA LYS A 56 -12.46 13.41 27.46
C LYS A 56 -13.74 14.11 27.00
N ASN A 57 -14.14 13.95 25.74
CA ASN A 57 -15.39 14.52 25.24
C ASN A 57 -16.58 13.70 25.77
N PRO A 58 -17.55 14.33 26.46
CA PRO A 58 -18.72 13.63 27.02
C PRO A 58 -19.48 12.80 25.99
N SER A 59 -19.56 13.29 24.74
CA SER A 59 -20.25 12.63 23.62
C SER A 59 -19.65 11.28 23.25
N TYR A 60 -18.37 11.06 23.58
CA TYR A 60 -17.63 9.84 23.23
C TYR A 60 -17.07 9.10 24.44
N SER A 61 -17.45 9.52 25.65
CA SER A 61 -17.00 8.90 26.90
C SER A 61 -17.35 7.40 26.98
N HIS A 62 -18.48 7.00 26.38
CA HIS A 62 -18.98 5.63 26.30
C HIS A 62 -18.20 4.73 25.30
N CYS A 63 -17.49 5.32 24.34
CA CYS A 63 -16.80 4.60 23.27
C CYS A 63 -15.66 3.72 23.82
N LYS A 64 -15.57 2.47 23.37
CA LYS A 64 -14.53 1.51 23.79
C LYS A 64 -13.23 1.73 23.04
N TRP A 65 -12.11 1.78 23.75
CA TRP A 65 -10.80 2.00 23.17
C TRP A 65 -10.04 0.68 23.02
N ILE A 66 -9.67 0.38 21.78
CA ILE A 66 -8.78 -0.73 21.43
C ILE A 66 -7.43 -0.15 20.99
N GLN A 67 -6.31 -0.51 21.61
CA GLN A 67 -4.98 -0.03 21.20
C GLN A 67 -4.25 -1.11 20.41
N ALA A 68 -3.94 -0.86 19.14
CA ALA A 68 -3.18 -1.73 18.27
C ALA A 68 -1.69 -1.37 18.30
N VAL A 69 -0.86 -2.33 18.73
CA VAL A 69 0.58 -2.22 18.87
C VAL A 69 1.26 -3.05 17.78
N HIS A 70 2.04 -2.38 16.95
CA HIS A 70 2.69 -2.98 15.77
C HIS A 70 4.19 -2.64 15.66
N SER A 71 4.74 -1.89 16.62
CA SER A 71 6.15 -1.50 16.68
C SER A 71 6.73 -1.80 18.06
N ALA A 72 8.07 -1.84 18.16
CA ALA A 72 8.81 -1.97 19.41
C ALA A 72 9.77 -0.78 19.57
N PRO A 73 9.26 0.42 19.92
CA PRO A 73 10.06 1.65 19.91
C PRO A 73 11.34 1.60 20.75
N GLU A 74 11.33 0.89 21.88
CA GLU A 74 12.51 0.73 22.75
C GLU A 74 13.61 -0.06 22.04
N GLU A 75 13.27 -1.19 21.41
CA GLU A 75 14.23 -1.99 20.64
C GLU A 75 14.73 -1.25 19.39
N ASP A 76 13.85 -0.53 18.69
CA ASP A 76 14.24 0.32 17.57
C ASP A 76 15.19 1.44 18.03
N GLY A 77 14.93 2.01 19.21
CA GLY A 77 15.73 3.05 19.84
C GLY A 77 17.17 2.61 20.15
N MET A 78 17.39 1.34 20.51
CA MET A 78 18.74 0.80 20.75
C MET A 78 19.71 1.01 19.60
N TYR A 79 19.20 1.05 18.36
CA TYR A 79 19.99 1.18 17.14
C TYR A 79 19.84 2.54 16.45
N LYS A 80 18.99 3.43 16.99
CA LYS A 80 18.72 4.77 16.45
C LYS A 80 18.96 5.85 17.49
N ASN A 81 18.05 5.96 18.46
CA ASN A 81 18.09 6.93 19.55
C ASN A 81 17.41 6.32 20.79
N ILE A 82 18.21 5.97 21.79
CA ILE A 82 17.76 5.26 22.99
C ILE A 82 16.73 6.08 23.75
N SER A 83 16.98 7.39 23.94
CA SER A 83 16.10 8.26 24.73
C SER A 83 14.74 8.45 24.06
N GLU A 84 14.71 8.60 22.74
CA GLU A 84 13.46 8.72 21.98
C GLU A 84 12.68 7.39 22.00
N GLY A 85 13.38 6.25 21.81
CA GLY A 85 12.77 4.93 21.87
C GLY A 85 12.15 4.62 23.23
N GLU A 86 12.86 4.92 24.32
CA GLU A 86 12.36 4.80 25.70
C GLU A 86 11.09 5.65 25.91
N GLN A 87 11.12 6.92 25.50
CA GLN A 87 9.98 7.82 25.64
C GLN A 87 8.75 7.35 24.83
N MET A 88 8.97 6.87 23.61
CA MET A 88 7.91 6.32 22.76
C MET A 88 7.33 5.03 23.35
N GLN A 89 8.17 4.14 23.86
CA GLN A 89 7.74 2.90 24.51
C GLN A 89 6.94 3.19 25.78
N GLU A 90 7.42 4.10 26.63
CA GLU A 90 6.68 4.51 27.83
C GLU A 90 5.32 5.07 27.45
N THR A 91 5.27 5.93 26.43
CA THR A 91 4.01 6.46 25.92
C THR A 91 3.06 5.35 25.48
N GLU A 92 3.51 4.39 24.68
CA GLU A 92 2.68 3.28 24.18
C GLU A 92 2.15 2.41 25.33
N ILE A 93 2.96 2.16 26.35
CA ILE A 93 2.54 1.44 27.55
C ILE A 93 1.45 2.21 28.30
N GLN A 94 1.55 3.54 28.43
CA GLN A 94 0.51 4.34 29.06
C GLN A 94 -0.80 4.30 28.26
N LEU A 95 -0.73 4.39 26.92
CA LEU A 95 -1.90 4.23 26.06
C LEU A 95 -2.56 2.86 26.24
N CYS A 96 -1.75 1.79 26.30
CA CYS A 96 -2.24 0.43 26.54
C CYS A 96 -2.92 0.26 27.90
N LYS A 97 -2.41 0.90 28.96
CA LYS A 97 -3.05 0.88 30.30
C LYS A 97 -4.42 1.55 30.30
N MET A 98 -4.58 2.59 29.48
CA MET A 98 -5.84 3.34 29.35
C MET A 98 -6.86 2.63 28.45
N ALA A 99 -6.42 1.79 27.52
CA ALA A 99 -7.29 1.08 26.60
C ALA A 99 -8.15 0.00 27.29
N ASP A 100 -9.35 -0.22 26.74
CA ASP A 100 -10.24 -1.31 27.14
C ASP A 100 -9.70 -2.67 26.66
N GLN A 101 -9.04 -2.69 25.49
CA GLN A 101 -8.40 -3.88 24.90
C GLN A 101 -7.10 -3.48 24.19
N VAL A 102 -6.09 -4.35 24.21
CA VAL A 102 -4.83 -4.18 23.46
C VAL A 102 -4.74 -5.28 22.42
N ILE A 103 -4.39 -4.93 21.18
CA ILE A 103 -4.08 -5.87 20.10
C ILE A 103 -2.60 -5.74 19.79
N THR A 104 -1.85 -6.81 19.87
CA THR A 104 -0.43 -6.84 19.50
C THR A 104 -0.25 -7.63 18.21
N ILE A 105 0.55 -7.13 17.28
CA ILE A 105 0.85 -7.82 16.02
C ILE A 105 1.95 -8.87 16.24
N GLY A 106 1.52 -10.10 16.46
CA GLY A 106 2.37 -11.27 16.62
C GLY A 106 2.90 -11.52 18.04
N PRO A 107 3.55 -12.69 18.22
CA PRO A 107 3.88 -13.24 19.53
C PRO A 107 4.91 -12.42 20.30
N LYS A 108 5.88 -11.82 19.60
CA LYS A 108 6.94 -11.00 20.19
C LYS A 108 6.38 -9.82 20.98
N LEU A 109 5.53 -9.02 20.31
CA LEU A 109 4.86 -7.89 20.94
C LEU A 109 3.85 -8.34 22.00
N ALA A 110 3.14 -9.45 21.75
CA ALA A 110 2.18 -9.99 22.71
C ALA A 110 2.82 -10.32 24.06
N GLU A 111 3.97 -11.01 24.03
CA GLU A 111 4.70 -11.36 25.25
C GLU A 111 5.25 -10.11 25.96
N ALA A 112 5.86 -9.19 25.21
CA ALA A 112 6.39 -7.94 25.74
C ALA A 112 5.31 -7.11 26.46
N TYR A 113 4.16 -6.90 25.82
CA TYR A 113 3.09 -6.07 26.40
C TYR A 113 2.33 -6.78 27.52
N LYS A 114 2.22 -8.11 27.51
CA LYS A 114 1.76 -8.86 28.70
C LYS A 114 2.67 -8.61 29.88
N ARG A 115 3.99 -8.61 29.68
CA ARG A 115 4.97 -8.31 30.73
C ARG A 115 4.85 -6.86 31.21
N TYR A 116 4.73 -5.88 30.31
CA TYR A 116 4.60 -4.47 30.68
C TYR A 116 3.30 -4.14 31.43
N LEU A 117 2.21 -4.87 31.17
CA LEU A 117 0.91 -4.67 31.80
C LEU A 117 0.67 -5.54 33.05
N ARG A 118 1.53 -6.52 33.32
CA ARG A 118 1.46 -7.36 34.54
C ARG A 118 1.47 -6.58 35.86
N PRO A 119 2.27 -5.51 36.05
CA PRO A 119 2.27 -4.74 37.29
C PRO A 119 0.90 -4.11 37.63
N VAL A 120 0.09 -3.83 36.62
CA VAL A 120 -1.26 -3.29 36.78
C VAL A 120 -2.36 -4.35 36.67
N LYS A 121 -1.99 -5.64 36.57
CA LYS A 121 -2.89 -6.81 36.43
C LYS A 121 -3.82 -6.70 35.20
N GLN A 122 -3.28 -6.21 34.08
CA GLN A 122 -4.03 -6.01 32.83
C GLN A 122 -3.50 -6.85 31.66
N GLU A 123 -2.69 -7.87 31.92
CA GLU A 123 -2.13 -8.77 30.90
C GLU A 123 -3.20 -9.50 30.07
N GLU A 124 -4.37 -9.78 30.64
CA GLU A 124 -5.51 -10.41 29.95
C GLU A 124 -6.13 -9.50 28.87
N LYS A 125 -5.85 -8.20 28.91
CA LYS A 125 -6.23 -7.26 27.84
C LYS A 125 -5.42 -7.43 26.58
N VAL A 126 -4.33 -8.21 26.57
CA VAL A 126 -3.47 -8.35 25.39
C VAL A 126 -3.97 -9.47 24.50
N PHE A 127 -4.42 -9.10 23.29
CA PHE A 127 -4.81 -10.00 22.23
C PHE A 127 -3.66 -10.16 21.23
N ASP A 128 -3.11 -11.37 21.14
CA ASP A 128 -2.12 -11.73 20.12
C ASP A 128 -2.81 -11.94 18.77
N LEU A 129 -2.65 -10.97 17.87
CA LEU A 129 -3.04 -11.11 16.47
C LEU A 129 -1.81 -11.45 15.65
N THR A 130 -1.55 -12.75 15.49
CA THR A 130 -0.47 -13.24 14.61
C THR A 130 -0.93 -13.24 13.14
N PRO A 131 -0.27 -12.49 12.24
CA PRO A 131 -0.52 -12.53 10.79
C PRO A 131 -0.54 -13.94 10.20
N SER A 132 -1.51 -14.22 9.33
CA SER A 132 -1.52 -15.41 8.47
C SER A 132 -0.94 -15.11 7.09
N ILE A 133 -0.75 -16.14 6.27
CA ILE A 133 -0.27 -16.00 4.89
C ILE A 133 -1.22 -15.11 4.06
N PHE A 134 -0.65 -14.52 3.02
CA PHE A 134 -1.33 -13.63 2.08
C PHE A 134 -1.91 -14.42 0.91
N SER A 135 -3.24 -14.44 0.83
CA SER A 135 -3.98 -15.20 -0.18
C SER A 135 -3.65 -14.78 -1.61
N GLU A 136 -3.35 -13.50 -1.81
CA GLU A 136 -2.94 -12.91 -3.09
C GLU A 136 -1.66 -13.52 -3.67
N PHE A 137 -0.77 -14.06 -2.81
CA PHE A 137 0.47 -14.70 -3.24
C PHE A 137 0.36 -16.22 -3.37
N LEU A 138 -0.79 -16.83 -3.05
CA LEU A 138 -0.97 -18.28 -3.15
C LEU A 138 -0.88 -18.79 -4.59
N ALA A 139 -1.30 -17.97 -5.55
CA ALA A 139 -1.30 -18.30 -6.98
C ALA A 139 0.09 -18.18 -7.62
N VAL A 140 1.08 -17.62 -6.91
CA VAL A 140 2.43 -17.42 -7.44
C VAL A 140 3.10 -18.77 -7.71
N LYS A 141 3.49 -18.99 -8.97
CA LYS A 141 4.20 -20.20 -9.42
C LYS A 141 5.69 -19.93 -9.48
N GLN A 142 6.42 -20.48 -8.52
CA GLN A 142 7.88 -20.43 -8.49
C GLN A 142 8.50 -21.24 -9.64
N ALA A 143 9.52 -20.68 -10.29
CA ALA A 143 10.31 -21.42 -11.27
C ALA A 143 11.09 -22.56 -10.61
N THR A 144 10.98 -23.77 -11.19
CA THR A 144 11.57 -25.03 -10.70
C THR A 144 12.98 -25.27 -11.25
N GLU A 145 13.34 -24.61 -12.35
CA GLU A 145 14.65 -24.76 -12.97
C GLU A 145 15.77 -24.24 -12.05
N GLU A 146 16.83 -25.04 -11.91
CA GLU A 146 18.02 -24.64 -11.15
C GLU A 146 18.81 -23.59 -11.93
N ARG A 147 19.16 -22.49 -11.25
CA ARG A 147 19.81 -21.34 -11.89
C ARG A 147 21.31 -21.38 -11.62
N ARG A 148 22.10 -20.95 -12.62
CA ARG A 148 23.56 -20.78 -12.46
C ARG A 148 23.89 -19.74 -11.38
N THR A 149 23.10 -18.67 -11.34
CA THR A 149 23.20 -17.60 -10.34
C THR A 149 22.13 -17.80 -9.28
N PHE A 150 22.54 -17.72 -8.02
CA PHE A 150 21.64 -17.82 -6.87
C PHE A 150 21.24 -16.42 -6.40
N CYS A 151 19.99 -16.05 -6.66
CA CYS A 151 19.45 -14.71 -6.41
C CYS A 151 18.81 -14.62 -5.02
N ILE A 152 19.38 -13.78 -4.17
CA ILE A 152 18.94 -13.57 -2.78
C ILE A 152 18.23 -12.24 -2.67
N LEU A 153 17.02 -12.23 -2.14
CA LEU A 153 16.18 -11.05 -2.00
C LEU A 153 16.26 -10.46 -0.58
N VAL A 154 16.45 -9.15 -0.51
CA VAL A 154 16.21 -8.34 0.69
C VAL A 154 15.26 -7.19 0.32
N ILE A 155 14.15 -7.08 1.04
CA ILE A 155 13.16 -6.02 0.82
C ILE A 155 13.34 -4.91 1.87
N GLY A 156 13.84 -3.76 1.43
CA GLY A 156 13.95 -2.53 2.19
C GLY A 156 12.60 -2.04 2.72
N SER A 157 12.52 -1.58 3.98
CA SER A 157 11.35 -0.87 4.52
C SER A 157 11.58 0.64 4.49
N GLY A 158 11.37 1.22 3.32
CA GLY A 158 11.13 2.64 3.08
C GLY A 158 12.18 3.71 3.46
N ASP A 159 11.98 4.84 2.77
CA ASP A 159 12.53 6.19 2.69
C ASP A 159 13.75 6.65 3.49
N ASN A 160 14.10 6.12 4.66
CA ASN A 160 15.21 6.67 5.44
C ASN A 160 16.31 5.64 5.70
N CYS A 161 17.51 6.02 5.26
CA CYS A 161 18.79 5.38 5.51
C CYS A 161 19.13 5.11 7.00
N GLY A 162 18.27 5.54 7.94
CA GLY A 162 18.37 5.28 9.38
C GLY A 162 17.92 3.88 9.81
N ASP A 163 17.21 3.15 8.95
CA ASP A 163 16.78 1.77 9.23
C ASP A 163 17.82 0.73 8.82
N PHE A 164 18.93 1.15 8.19
CA PHE A 164 19.91 0.25 7.59
C PHE A 164 20.51 -0.76 8.60
N ASN A 165 20.88 -0.26 9.78
CA ASN A 165 21.43 -1.09 10.85
C ASN A 165 20.33 -1.91 11.56
N VAL A 166 19.18 -1.29 11.86
CA VAL A 166 18.07 -1.97 12.55
C VAL A 166 17.57 -3.17 11.74
N LYS A 167 17.43 -2.99 10.43
CA LYS A 167 16.95 -4.01 9.48
C LYS A 167 18.04 -4.99 9.01
N GLY A 168 19.26 -4.84 9.53
CA GLY A 168 20.37 -5.76 9.27
C GLY A 168 20.81 -5.79 7.80
N TYR A 169 20.67 -4.70 7.06
CA TYR A 169 21.09 -4.67 5.65
C TYR A 169 22.62 -4.85 5.53
N ASP A 170 23.37 -4.36 6.51
CA ASP A 170 24.80 -4.63 6.64
C ASP A 170 25.08 -6.13 6.87
N ILE A 171 24.25 -6.81 7.67
CA ILE A 171 24.37 -8.26 7.90
C ILE A 171 24.15 -9.02 6.59
N ALA A 172 23.11 -8.67 5.83
CA ALA A 172 22.86 -9.27 4.51
C ALA A 172 24.09 -9.11 3.59
N VAL A 173 24.59 -7.89 3.43
CA VAL A 173 25.74 -7.59 2.56
C VAL A 173 26.98 -8.36 2.98
N LYS A 174 27.35 -8.28 4.27
CA LYS A 174 28.53 -8.95 4.82
C LYS A 174 28.41 -10.47 4.70
N ALA A 175 27.20 -11.03 4.86
CA ALA A 175 26.97 -12.46 4.68
C ALA A 175 27.21 -12.89 3.23
N ILE A 176 26.75 -12.10 2.25
CA ILE A 176 27.02 -12.38 0.83
C ILE A 176 28.50 -12.21 0.50
N ALA A 177 29.16 -11.19 1.05
CA ALA A 177 30.60 -10.99 0.89
C ALA A 177 31.41 -12.19 1.43
N GLU A 178 31.04 -12.71 2.60
CA GLU A 178 31.70 -13.84 3.27
C GLU A 178 31.61 -15.15 2.47
N LEU A 179 30.58 -15.32 1.62
CA LEU A 179 30.46 -16.51 0.76
C LEU A 179 31.60 -16.65 -0.25
N LYS A 180 32.29 -15.55 -0.60
CA LYS A 180 33.45 -15.50 -1.53
C LYS A 180 33.20 -16.25 -2.85
N ASP A 181 31.96 -16.18 -3.35
CA ASP A 181 31.51 -16.86 -4.56
C ASP A 181 30.63 -15.94 -5.41
N GLU A 182 31.10 -15.64 -6.62
CA GLU A 182 30.49 -14.73 -7.59
C GLU A 182 29.12 -15.19 -8.10
N SER A 183 28.78 -16.47 -7.89
CA SER A 183 27.49 -17.01 -8.31
C SER A 183 26.34 -16.63 -7.36
N TYR A 184 26.60 -16.01 -6.20
CA TYR A 184 25.57 -15.42 -5.35
C TYR A 184 25.37 -13.94 -5.68
N LYS A 185 24.13 -13.53 -5.92
CA LYS A 185 23.73 -12.14 -6.15
C LYS A 185 22.70 -11.67 -5.14
N LEU A 186 22.95 -10.51 -4.56
CA LEU A 186 22.00 -9.80 -3.69
C LEU A 186 21.12 -8.89 -4.53
N ASN A 187 19.81 -9.11 -4.48
CA ASN A 187 18.79 -8.22 -5.01
C ASN A 187 18.18 -7.46 -3.83
N PHE A 188 18.49 -6.17 -3.75
CA PHE A 188 17.95 -5.28 -2.75
C PHE A 188 16.83 -4.44 -3.36
N VAL A 189 15.68 -4.42 -2.70
CA VAL A 189 14.51 -3.67 -3.17
C VAL A 189 14.21 -2.51 -2.23
N CYS A 190 14.27 -1.28 -2.75
CA CYS A 190 13.98 -0.05 -2.02
C CYS A 190 12.56 0.44 -2.33
N ALA A 191 11.95 1.18 -1.40
CA ALA A 191 10.71 1.91 -1.72
C ALA A 191 10.96 2.99 -2.79
N ALA A 192 9.92 3.27 -3.58
CA ALA A 192 9.92 4.30 -4.61
C ALA A 192 10.20 5.69 -4.04
N GLY A 193 11.19 6.41 -4.59
CA GLY A 193 11.49 7.79 -4.16
C GLY A 193 12.94 8.26 -4.35
N GLY A 194 13.66 7.81 -5.39
CA GLY A 194 14.97 8.37 -5.77
C GLY A 194 16.16 8.05 -4.86
N LYS A 195 15.99 7.27 -3.79
CA LYS A 195 17.07 6.96 -2.82
C LYS A 195 17.84 5.65 -3.10
N ALA A 196 17.59 5.02 -4.26
CA ALA A 196 18.21 3.76 -4.63
C ALA A 196 19.74 3.86 -4.69
N ASP A 197 20.27 4.96 -5.22
CA ASP A 197 21.72 5.19 -5.35
C ASP A 197 22.40 5.38 -4.00
N ILE A 198 21.73 6.06 -3.04
CA ILE A 198 22.24 6.24 -1.68
C ILE A 198 22.34 4.89 -0.97
N VAL A 199 21.30 4.07 -1.08
CA VAL A 199 21.28 2.73 -0.49
C VAL A 199 22.33 1.85 -1.17
N ALA A 200 22.43 1.88 -2.51
CA ALA A 200 23.45 1.17 -3.25
C ALA A 200 24.87 1.55 -2.78
N GLY A 201 25.16 2.84 -2.64
CA GLY A 201 26.45 3.32 -2.15
C GLY A 201 26.79 2.78 -0.76
N LYS A 202 25.82 2.74 0.16
CA LYS A 202 26.01 2.15 1.50
C LYS A 202 26.23 0.64 1.46
N LEU A 203 25.45 -0.09 0.65
CA LEU A 203 25.60 -1.54 0.50
C LEU A 203 26.99 -1.88 -0.07
N LEU A 204 27.48 -1.11 -1.05
CA LEU A 204 28.81 -1.29 -1.64
C LEU A 204 29.94 -0.99 -0.66
N HIS A 205 29.78 0.06 0.16
CA HIS A 205 30.73 0.39 1.22
C HIS A 205 30.91 -0.77 2.22
N ASP A 206 29.85 -1.54 2.48
CA ASP A 206 29.86 -2.67 3.41
C ASP A 206 30.44 -3.98 2.83
N GLY A 207 31.03 -3.91 1.64
CA GLY A 207 31.98 -4.92 1.14
C GLY A 207 31.46 -5.88 0.06
N ILE A 208 30.26 -5.67 -0.48
CA ILE A 208 29.80 -6.41 -1.67
C ILE A 208 30.30 -5.72 -2.95
N SER A 209 30.71 -6.53 -3.93
CA SER A 209 31.14 -6.04 -5.24
C SER A 209 29.96 -5.67 -6.15
N ASN A 210 30.17 -4.69 -7.04
CA ASN A 210 29.15 -4.21 -7.98
C ASN A 210 28.50 -5.31 -8.83
N ASN A 211 29.26 -6.32 -9.24
CA ASN A 211 28.77 -7.43 -10.07
C ASN A 211 27.86 -8.41 -9.31
N ARG A 212 27.83 -8.31 -7.97
CA ARG A 212 27.04 -9.17 -7.06
C ARG A 212 25.85 -8.45 -6.42
N LEU A 213 25.66 -7.16 -6.69
CA LEU A 213 24.56 -6.35 -6.15
C LEU A 213 23.63 -5.85 -7.27
N ILE A 214 22.33 -6.00 -7.05
CA ILE A 214 21.27 -5.40 -7.88
C ILE A 214 20.38 -4.61 -6.93
N VAL A 215 20.20 -3.32 -7.17
CA VAL A 215 19.26 -2.47 -6.41
C VAL A 215 18.10 -2.07 -7.32
N ARG A 216 16.87 -2.32 -6.86
CA ARG A 216 15.64 -1.97 -7.60
C ARG A 216 14.76 -1.07 -6.75
N SER A 217 14.07 -0.12 -7.37
CA SER A 217 12.95 0.60 -6.75
C SER A 217 11.65 -0.19 -6.91
N TYR A 218 10.77 -0.07 -5.93
CA TYR A 218 9.49 -0.75 -5.87
C TYR A 218 8.38 0.19 -5.43
N ASN A 219 7.28 0.21 -6.18
CA ASN A 219 6.17 1.15 -6.04
C ASN A 219 4.96 0.56 -5.29
N ASP A 220 5.17 -0.40 -4.38
CA ASP A 220 4.09 -1.09 -3.65
C ASP A 220 3.08 -1.85 -4.52
N ASP A 221 3.44 -2.13 -5.77
CA ASP A 221 2.64 -2.93 -6.69
C ASP A 221 2.76 -4.44 -6.38
N ARG A 222 1.65 -5.04 -5.98
CA ARG A 222 1.59 -6.45 -5.56
C ARG A 222 1.89 -7.44 -6.68
N GLU A 223 1.55 -7.12 -7.92
CA GLU A 223 1.85 -7.97 -9.06
C GLU A 223 3.35 -7.93 -9.39
N VAL A 224 3.94 -6.73 -9.32
CA VAL A 224 5.40 -6.56 -9.44
C VAL A 224 6.12 -7.34 -8.35
N LEU A 225 5.62 -7.30 -7.11
CA LEU A 225 6.21 -8.06 -5.99
C LEU A 225 6.07 -9.58 -6.18
N ALA A 226 4.92 -10.05 -6.69
CA ALA A 226 4.70 -11.45 -7.03
C ALA A 226 5.69 -11.93 -8.10
N ASN A 227 5.87 -11.14 -9.16
CA ASN A 227 6.83 -11.43 -10.24
C ASN A 227 8.27 -11.44 -9.72
N LEU A 228 8.61 -10.48 -8.86
CA LEU A 228 9.91 -10.43 -8.20
C LEU A 228 10.17 -11.70 -7.39
N PHE A 229 9.18 -12.20 -6.62
CA PHE A 229 9.36 -13.45 -5.88
C PHE A 229 9.66 -14.65 -6.78
N CYS A 230 9.19 -14.67 -8.03
CA CYS A 230 9.51 -15.73 -8.99
C CYS A 230 10.96 -15.67 -9.49
N GLU A 231 11.55 -14.48 -9.56
CA GLU A 231 12.94 -14.27 -10.00
C GLU A 231 13.98 -14.71 -8.96
N MET A 232 13.57 -14.91 -7.72
CA MET A 232 14.46 -15.11 -6.58
C MET A 232 14.57 -16.59 -6.18
N ASP A 233 15.67 -16.93 -5.52
CA ASP A 233 15.94 -18.28 -4.99
C ASP A 233 15.67 -18.38 -3.48
N LEU A 234 15.86 -17.26 -2.78
CA LEU A 234 15.77 -17.14 -1.33
C LEU A 234 15.45 -15.69 -0.97
N ALA A 235 14.55 -15.46 -0.02
CA ALA A 235 14.42 -14.17 0.65
C ALA A 235 15.04 -14.23 2.05
N ILE A 236 15.78 -13.19 2.44
CA ILE A 236 16.35 -13.09 3.79
C ILE A 236 15.86 -11.83 4.49
N MET A 237 15.66 -11.93 5.81
CA MET A 237 15.30 -10.81 6.68
C MET A 237 16.18 -10.84 7.94
N PRO A 238 17.41 -10.31 7.85
CA PRO A 238 18.40 -10.34 8.93
C PRO A 238 18.25 -9.21 9.95
N SER A 239 17.04 -8.70 10.13
CA SER A 239 16.77 -7.61 11.05
C SER A 239 17.29 -7.90 12.46
N ARG A 240 18.05 -6.98 13.04
CA ARG A 240 18.48 -7.08 14.44
C ARG A 240 17.29 -7.02 15.37
N THR A 241 16.31 -6.19 15.02
CA THR A 241 14.95 -6.26 15.57
C THR A 241 13.93 -6.02 14.46
N GLU A 242 12.85 -6.78 14.52
CA GLU A 242 11.68 -6.57 13.67
C GLU A 242 10.43 -6.83 14.50
N SER A 243 9.40 -6.00 14.34
CA SER A 243 8.17 -6.15 15.11
C SER A 243 7.48 -7.47 14.72
N PHE A 244 7.24 -7.64 13.42
CA PHE A 244 6.75 -8.91 12.89
C PHE A 244 7.61 -9.45 11.75
N GLY A 245 7.75 -8.69 10.65
CA GLY A 245 8.49 -9.14 9.47
C GLY A 245 7.57 -9.53 8.32
N ILE A 246 6.61 -8.65 8.01
CA ILE A 246 5.59 -8.86 6.97
C ILE A 246 6.23 -9.19 5.61
N THR A 247 7.36 -8.59 5.25
CA THR A 247 8.01 -8.89 3.95
C THR A 247 8.49 -10.32 3.80
N ALA A 248 9.00 -10.91 4.88
CA ALA A 248 9.38 -12.32 4.85
C ALA A 248 8.13 -13.22 4.84
N LEU A 249 7.03 -12.81 5.48
CA LEU A 249 5.76 -13.52 5.39
C LEU A 249 5.16 -13.45 3.98
N GLU A 250 5.28 -12.33 3.27
CA GLU A 250 4.89 -12.17 1.86
C GLU A 250 5.66 -13.13 0.96
N ALA A 251 6.99 -13.20 1.12
CA ALA A 251 7.84 -14.15 0.40
C ALA A 251 7.45 -15.62 0.70
N LEU A 252 7.25 -15.96 1.98
CA LEU A 252 6.79 -17.29 2.38
C LEU A 252 5.40 -17.60 1.78
N SER A 253 4.50 -16.60 1.74
CA SER A 253 3.16 -16.74 1.14
C SER A 253 3.24 -17.04 -0.36
N ALA A 254 4.22 -16.45 -1.06
CA ALA A 254 4.53 -16.75 -2.46
C ALA A 254 5.22 -18.11 -2.69
N GLY A 255 5.49 -18.87 -1.61
CA GLY A 255 6.19 -20.16 -1.69
C GLY A 255 7.69 -20.02 -1.95
N LEU A 256 8.27 -18.83 -1.79
CA LEU A 256 9.70 -18.61 -1.87
C LEU A 256 10.37 -19.08 -0.56
N PRO A 257 11.52 -19.77 -0.58
CA PRO A 257 12.26 -20.09 0.63
C PRO A 257 12.64 -18.81 1.40
N VAL A 258 12.60 -18.87 2.73
CA VAL A 258 12.90 -17.73 3.60
C VAL A 258 13.89 -18.08 4.71
N LEU A 259 14.77 -17.14 5.03
CA LEU A 259 15.55 -17.10 6.27
C LEU A 259 15.24 -15.80 7.01
N VAL A 260 14.84 -15.89 8.28
CA VAL A 260 14.44 -14.73 9.07
C VAL A 260 15.19 -14.67 10.39
N SER A 261 15.42 -13.45 10.89
CA SER A 261 16.01 -13.26 12.20
C SER A 261 15.12 -13.82 13.29
N GLY A 262 15.75 -14.48 14.26
CA GLY A 262 15.12 -14.91 15.50
C GLY A 262 14.48 -13.81 16.32
N ASN A 263 15.05 -12.61 16.27
CA ASN A 263 14.54 -11.44 16.99
C ASN A 263 13.43 -10.72 16.19
N SER A 264 12.46 -11.50 15.71
CA SER A 264 11.30 -10.99 14.96
C SER A 264 10.01 -11.73 15.35
N GLY A 265 8.85 -11.07 15.25
CA GLY A 265 7.57 -11.72 15.49
C GLY A 265 7.31 -12.92 14.57
N LEU A 266 7.75 -12.86 13.31
CA LEU A 266 7.69 -13.99 12.38
C LEU A 266 8.66 -15.10 12.76
N GLY A 267 9.89 -14.77 13.18
CA GLY A 267 10.87 -15.74 13.68
C GLY A 267 10.35 -16.52 14.89
N GLU A 268 9.76 -15.82 15.86
CA GLU A 268 9.09 -16.44 17.01
C GLU A 268 7.89 -17.30 16.61
N ALA A 269 7.09 -16.85 15.64
CA ALA A 269 5.97 -17.63 15.11
C ALA A 269 6.46 -18.91 14.42
N LEU A 270 7.53 -18.82 13.60
CA LEU A 270 8.11 -19.95 12.88
C LEU A 270 8.74 -20.99 13.82
N LYS A 271 9.36 -20.58 14.93
CA LYS A 271 9.84 -21.52 15.97
C LYS A 271 8.75 -22.42 16.54
N LYS A 272 7.48 -21.99 16.45
CA LYS A 272 6.31 -22.76 16.91
C LYS A 272 5.67 -23.59 15.79
N VAL A 273 6.13 -23.49 14.55
CA VAL A 273 5.62 -24.24 13.38
C VAL A 273 6.53 -25.45 13.11
N THR A 274 5.95 -26.58 12.71
CA THR A 274 6.71 -27.78 12.34
C THR A 274 7.72 -27.45 11.23
N LEU A 275 9.00 -27.78 11.47
CA LEU A 275 10.15 -27.43 10.62
C LEU A 275 10.45 -25.92 10.47
N GLY A 276 9.67 -25.04 11.10
CA GLY A 276 9.84 -23.58 10.94
C GLY A 276 11.14 -23.04 11.53
N SER A 277 11.70 -23.67 12.58
CA SER A 277 13.00 -23.29 13.13
C SER A 277 14.15 -23.40 12.12
N GLN A 278 14.02 -24.19 11.04
CA GLN A 278 15.04 -24.27 9.99
C GLN A 278 15.11 -23.02 9.10
N SER A 279 14.09 -22.17 9.17
CA SER A 279 14.01 -20.88 8.49
C SER A 279 14.40 -19.72 9.41
N VAL A 280 14.84 -19.98 10.63
CA VAL A 280 15.17 -18.95 11.62
C VAL A 280 16.66 -18.95 11.92
N VAL A 281 17.28 -17.77 11.86
CA VAL A 281 18.69 -17.55 12.17
C VAL A 281 18.77 -16.71 13.45
N ASP A 282 19.19 -17.35 14.54
CA ASP A 282 19.34 -16.73 15.88
C ASP A 282 20.76 -16.13 16.04
N SER A 283 21.19 -15.29 15.10
CA SER A 283 22.52 -14.66 15.13
C SER A 283 22.53 -13.32 14.40
N GLU A 284 23.31 -12.37 14.92
CA GLU A 284 23.66 -11.12 14.24
C GLU A 284 25.01 -11.22 13.49
N ASP A 285 25.74 -12.34 13.61
CA ASP A 285 27.02 -12.55 12.91
C ASP A 285 26.75 -12.88 11.42
N PRO A 286 27.27 -12.07 10.48
CA PRO A 286 27.13 -12.35 9.05
C PRO A 286 27.65 -13.72 8.61
N LYS A 287 28.59 -14.33 9.35
CA LYS A 287 29.11 -15.69 9.06
C LYS A 287 28.06 -16.77 9.25
N ASP A 288 27.22 -16.64 10.27
CA ASP A 288 26.14 -17.59 10.51
C ASP A 288 25.07 -17.47 9.42
N TRP A 289 24.75 -16.24 9.01
CA TRP A 289 23.88 -16.01 7.85
C TRP A 289 24.45 -16.58 6.56
N ALA A 290 25.74 -16.40 6.28
CA ALA A 290 26.42 -16.98 5.13
C ALA A 290 26.34 -18.51 5.15
N LYS A 291 26.57 -19.13 6.31
CA LYS A 291 26.46 -20.58 6.51
C LYS A 291 25.05 -21.09 6.20
N GLU A 292 24.01 -20.42 6.70
CA GLU A 292 22.62 -20.82 6.46
C GLU A 292 22.18 -20.60 5.01
N ILE A 293 22.59 -19.50 4.38
CA ILE A 293 22.38 -19.25 2.95
C ILE A 293 23.02 -20.37 2.11
N LYS A 294 24.25 -20.76 2.44
CA LYS A 294 24.95 -21.86 1.78
C LYS A 294 24.23 -23.20 1.98
N ARG A 295 23.72 -23.47 3.18
CA ARG A 295 22.93 -24.68 3.48
C ARG A 295 21.64 -24.74 2.64
N VAL A 296 20.96 -23.61 2.46
CA VAL A 296 19.78 -23.55 1.57
C VAL A 296 20.19 -23.89 0.14
N ARG A 297 21.23 -23.25 -0.39
CA ARG A 297 21.69 -23.47 -1.78
C ARG A 297 22.18 -24.88 -2.07
N GLN A 298 22.69 -25.61 -1.07
CA GLN A 298 23.12 -27.00 -1.22
C GLN A 298 21.98 -27.97 -1.59
N LYS A 299 20.73 -27.55 -1.40
CA LYS A 299 19.55 -28.33 -1.79
C LYS A 299 19.14 -27.97 -3.22
N GLU A 300 18.77 -28.98 -4.01
CA GLU A 300 18.16 -28.77 -5.32
C GLU A 300 16.94 -27.85 -5.23
N ARG A 301 16.72 -27.04 -6.28
CA ARG A 301 15.61 -26.07 -6.35
C ARG A 301 14.25 -26.67 -5.99
N ASP A 302 13.94 -27.85 -6.51
CA ASP A 302 12.67 -28.52 -6.25
C ASP A 302 12.49 -28.92 -4.78
N VAL A 303 13.58 -29.34 -4.12
CA VAL A 303 13.59 -29.65 -2.69
C VAL A 303 13.35 -28.38 -1.88
N ARG A 304 14.07 -27.29 -2.17
CA ARG A 304 13.90 -25.98 -1.51
C ARG A 304 12.45 -25.49 -1.62
N LEU A 305 11.87 -25.58 -2.81
CA LEU A 305 10.49 -25.16 -3.07
C LEU A 305 9.46 -26.06 -2.39
N SER A 306 9.69 -27.37 -2.38
CA SER A 306 8.84 -28.32 -1.67
C SER A 306 8.82 -28.04 -0.16
N GLU A 307 9.99 -27.82 0.43
CA GLU A 307 10.14 -27.45 1.84
C GLU A 307 9.45 -26.11 2.15
N SER A 308 9.63 -25.09 1.30
CA SER A 308 8.95 -23.80 1.50
C SER A 308 7.42 -23.92 1.41
N ARG A 309 6.89 -24.65 0.43
CA ARG A 309 5.44 -24.92 0.32
C ARG A 309 4.90 -25.69 1.52
N PHE A 310 5.67 -26.66 2.02
CA PHE A 310 5.30 -27.41 3.22
C PHE A 310 5.27 -26.51 4.45
N LEU A 311 6.30 -25.68 4.63
CA LEU A 311 6.36 -24.70 5.72
C LEU A 311 5.20 -23.71 5.64
N ARG A 312 4.92 -23.15 4.45
CA ARG A 312 3.76 -22.27 4.20
C ARG A 312 2.45 -22.92 4.60
N LYS A 313 2.24 -24.19 4.22
CA LYS A 313 1.04 -24.96 4.61
C LYS A 313 0.95 -25.11 6.12
N LYS A 314 2.03 -25.51 6.79
CA LYS A 314 2.06 -25.67 8.25
C LYS A 314 1.89 -24.36 9.00
N TYR A 315 2.37 -23.26 8.44
CA TYR A 315 2.15 -21.92 8.96
C TYR A 315 0.66 -21.55 8.89
N LEU A 316 0.01 -21.73 7.73
CA LEU A 316 -1.43 -21.48 7.55
C LEU A 316 -2.30 -22.32 8.49
N GLU A 317 -1.97 -23.62 8.64
CA GLU A 317 -2.68 -24.52 9.57
C GLU A 317 -2.62 -24.03 11.02
N LYS A 318 -1.50 -23.41 11.43
CA LYS A 318 -1.30 -22.92 12.80
C LYS A 318 -1.86 -21.51 13.01
N TYR A 319 -1.67 -20.64 12.03
CA TYR A 319 -2.00 -19.22 12.09
C TYR A 319 -2.96 -18.90 10.95
N SER A 320 -4.22 -19.31 11.06
CA SER A 320 -5.28 -18.91 10.12
C SER A 320 -5.80 -17.51 10.46
N TRP A 321 -6.22 -16.73 9.46
CA TRP A 321 -6.90 -15.46 9.69
C TRP A 321 -8.27 -15.61 10.34
N GLU A 322 -8.97 -16.70 10.06
CA GLU A 322 -10.40 -16.81 10.34
C GLU A 322 -10.72 -16.76 11.84
N GLU A 323 -10.07 -17.61 12.63
CA GLU A 323 -10.39 -17.79 14.05
C GLU A 323 -9.94 -16.59 14.92
N PRO A 324 -8.72 -16.03 14.79
CA PRO A 324 -8.32 -14.83 15.51
C PRO A 324 -9.19 -13.62 15.15
N CYS A 325 -9.55 -13.44 13.88
CA CYS A 325 -10.46 -12.36 13.45
C CYS A 325 -11.84 -12.52 14.08
N LYS A 326 -12.46 -13.71 13.99
CA LYS A 326 -13.76 -13.99 14.62
C LYS A 326 -13.71 -13.76 16.13
N SER A 327 -12.69 -14.27 16.80
CA SER A 327 -12.49 -14.11 18.25
C SER A 327 -12.36 -12.63 18.63
N LEU A 328 -11.62 -11.86 17.83
CA LEU A 328 -11.48 -10.42 18.03
C LEU A 328 -12.82 -9.69 17.85
N VAL A 329 -13.60 -10.01 16.81
CA VAL A 329 -14.96 -9.44 16.63
C VAL A 329 -15.84 -9.74 17.82
N VAL A 330 -15.83 -10.98 18.32
CA VAL A 330 -16.63 -11.37 19.49
C VAL A 330 -16.19 -10.59 20.71
N LYS A 331 -14.88 -10.43 20.96
CA LYS A 331 -14.38 -9.60 22.05
C LYS A 331 -14.82 -8.14 21.90
N MET A 332 -14.70 -7.56 20.72
CA MET A 332 -15.15 -6.19 20.45
C MET A 332 -16.65 -6.02 20.71
N LYS A 333 -17.47 -6.98 20.26
CA LYS A 333 -18.92 -7.00 20.56
C LYS A 333 -19.17 -7.05 22.06
N ASN A 334 -18.52 -7.97 22.79
CA ASN A 334 -18.71 -8.10 24.23
C ASN A 334 -18.32 -6.82 24.99
N LEU A 335 -17.23 -6.15 24.58
CA LEU A 335 -16.83 -4.86 25.15
C LEU A 335 -17.93 -3.80 25.03
N VAL A 336 -18.69 -3.80 23.92
CA VAL A 336 -19.80 -2.87 23.70
C VAL A 336 -21.08 -3.34 24.40
N PHE A 337 -21.41 -4.64 24.37
CA PHE A 337 -22.68 -5.20 24.84
C PHE A 337 -22.76 -5.46 26.35
N ASP A 338 -21.64 -5.74 27.05
CA ASP A 338 -21.64 -5.90 28.52
C ASP A 338 -22.16 -4.62 29.24
N MET A 339 -22.12 -3.47 28.56
CA MET A 339 -22.71 -2.21 29.00
C MET A 339 -24.25 -2.25 29.01
N MET A 340 -24.89 -2.90 28.01
CA MET A 340 -26.35 -2.90 27.86
C MET A 340 -27.05 -3.73 28.93
N GLN A 341 -26.43 -4.83 29.40
CA GLN A 341 -27.01 -5.64 30.48
C GLN A 341 -26.98 -4.92 31.84
N SER A 342 -25.99 -4.05 32.09
CA SER A 342 -25.95 -3.24 33.32
C SER A 342 -27.01 -2.13 33.35
N LEU A 343 -27.43 -1.62 32.19
CA LEU A 343 -28.43 -0.57 32.05
C LEU A 343 -29.88 -1.12 32.07
N THR A 344 -30.08 -2.39 31.76
CA THR A 344 -31.40 -3.04 31.75
C THR A 344 -31.89 -3.55 33.11
N ASN A 345 -31.12 -3.37 34.19
CA ASN A 345 -31.57 -3.70 35.54
C ASN A 345 -32.45 -2.62 36.20
N GLN A 346 -32.91 -1.62 35.44
CA GLN A 346 -34.04 -0.77 35.83
C GLN A 346 -35.15 -0.87 34.77
N SER A 347 -36.26 -1.51 35.19
CA SER A 347 -37.53 -1.71 34.46
C SER A 347 -37.56 -2.84 33.42
N ALA A 348 -38.33 -3.87 33.77
CA ALA A 348 -38.64 -5.05 32.98
C ALA A 348 -39.58 -4.74 31.81
N CYS A 349 -39.28 -5.31 30.64
CA CYS A 349 -40.23 -6.06 29.82
C CYS A 349 -39.47 -6.77 28.70
N ILE A 350 -39.35 -8.09 28.84
CA ILE A 350 -39.03 -8.99 27.73
C ILE A 350 -40.25 -9.00 26.81
N SER A 351 -40.11 -8.46 25.61
CA SER A 351 -40.97 -8.82 24.48
C SER A 351 -40.11 -9.14 23.27
N TYR A 352 -40.18 -10.41 22.92
CA TYR A 352 -39.83 -10.97 21.62
C TYR A 352 -40.37 -10.08 20.49
N TYR A 353 -39.49 -9.51 19.68
CA TYR A 353 -39.83 -9.06 18.32
C TYR A 353 -38.69 -9.42 17.37
N CYS A 354 -38.88 -10.52 16.64
CA CYS A 354 -38.40 -10.63 15.27
C CYS A 354 -39.06 -9.50 14.47
N CYS A 355 -38.31 -8.47 14.06
CA CYS A 355 -38.66 -7.56 12.96
C CYS A 355 -37.48 -6.61 12.66
N ASN A 356 -36.98 -6.65 11.42
CA ASN A 356 -36.34 -5.56 10.67
C ASN A 356 -35.79 -4.36 11.46
N CYS A 357 -34.46 -4.33 11.69
CA CYS A 357 -33.76 -3.09 12.00
C CYS A 357 -32.41 -3.01 11.22
N PRO A 358 -32.36 -2.30 10.08
CA PRO A 358 -31.20 -2.28 9.17
C PRO A 358 -30.10 -1.28 9.59
N LYS A 359 -29.72 -1.22 10.87
CA LYS A 359 -28.75 -0.21 11.37
C LYS A 359 -27.67 -0.70 12.34
N PHE A 360 -27.45 -2.01 12.47
CA PHE A 360 -26.52 -2.57 13.47
C PHE A 360 -25.37 -3.43 12.93
N LEU A 361 -25.06 -3.30 11.64
CA LEU A 361 -23.88 -3.90 11.02
C LEU A 361 -23.21 -2.80 10.21
N CYS A 362 -21.99 -2.38 10.60
CA CYS A 362 -20.93 -1.72 9.79
C CYS A 362 -20.05 -0.69 10.55
N TYR A 363 -20.09 -0.63 11.88
CA TYR A 363 -19.15 0.22 12.65
C TYR A 363 -17.92 -0.52 13.21
N LEU A 364 -17.36 -1.48 12.46
CA LEU A 364 -16.21 -2.28 12.92
C LEU A 364 -15.00 -2.35 11.98
N ILE A 365 -14.89 -1.52 10.94
CA ILE A 365 -13.69 -1.52 10.09
C ILE A 365 -13.36 -0.08 9.67
N VAL A 366 -12.90 0.76 10.60
CA VAL A 366 -12.39 2.11 10.24
C VAL A 366 -10.98 2.38 10.77
N LEU A 367 -10.38 1.58 11.64
CA LEU A 367 -9.02 1.87 12.12
C LEU A 367 -7.99 0.77 11.87
N LEU A 368 -8.32 -0.20 11.00
CA LEU A 368 -7.35 -1.18 10.53
C LEU A 368 -7.05 -0.98 9.03
N THR A 369 -8.01 -0.60 8.18
CA THR A 369 -7.72 -0.27 6.76
C THR A 369 -7.42 1.21 6.47
N SER A 370 -7.64 2.14 7.41
CA SER A 370 -7.44 3.59 7.17
C SER A 370 -5.98 4.05 7.14
N LEU A 371 -5.02 3.14 7.37
CA LEU A 371 -3.59 3.45 7.28
C LEU A 371 -2.97 3.05 5.93
N VAL A 372 -3.72 2.32 5.10
CA VAL A 372 -3.25 1.78 3.83
C VAL A 372 -3.62 2.72 2.70
N SER A 373 -2.61 3.33 2.09
CA SER A 373 -2.66 4.31 0.98
C SER A 373 -3.01 5.77 1.33
N LYS A 374 -1.95 6.50 1.71
CA LYS A 374 -1.62 7.95 1.55
C LYS A 374 -2.74 9.01 1.60
N LYS A 375 -2.79 9.74 2.71
CA LYS A 375 -2.74 11.23 2.74
C LYS A 375 -2.41 11.74 4.15
N PHE A 376 -1.19 11.49 4.63
CA PHE A 376 -0.48 12.33 5.61
C PHE A 376 1.03 12.22 5.34
N LYS A 377 1.71 13.37 5.19
CA LYS A 377 3.17 13.47 5.15
C LYS A 377 3.70 13.14 6.55
N VAL A 378 3.78 11.86 6.87
CA VAL A 378 4.74 11.28 7.82
C VAL A 378 5.51 10.27 6.96
N SER A 379 6.84 10.30 7.01
CA SER A 379 7.76 9.56 6.12
C SER A 379 7.19 8.20 5.70
N ALA A 380 7.09 7.95 4.38
CA ALA A 380 6.31 6.88 3.78
C ALA A 380 6.95 5.48 3.91
N SER A 381 7.69 5.24 5.00
CA SER A 381 8.40 3.99 5.27
C SER A 381 7.83 3.12 6.39
N SER A 382 6.89 3.64 7.18
CA SER A 382 6.28 2.90 8.31
C SER A 382 5.05 2.06 7.94
N LEU A 383 4.68 1.99 6.66
CA LEU A 383 3.42 1.41 6.19
C LEU A 383 3.63 0.23 5.22
N LYS A 384 4.32 -0.81 5.69
CA LYS A 384 4.23 -2.16 5.10
C LYS A 384 2.95 -2.92 5.53
N CYS A 385 1.96 -2.22 6.09
CA CYS A 385 0.72 -2.80 6.64
C CYS A 385 -0.38 -3.05 5.59
N ASP A 386 -0.13 -2.74 4.32
CA ASP A 386 -1.16 -2.72 3.28
C ASP A 386 -1.76 -4.10 2.96
N ALA A 387 -0.97 -5.18 2.94
CA ALA A 387 -1.50 -6.53 2.73
C ALA A 387 -2.13 -7.13 3.99
N PHE A 388 -1.55 -6.87 5.16
CA PHE A 388 -2.05 -7.37 6.46
C PHE A 388 -3.48 -6.89 6.69
N PHE A 389 -3.77 -5.62 6.41
CA PHE A 389 -5.10 -5.06 6.63
C PHE A 389 -6.11 -5.33 5.52
N ASN A 390 -5.66 -5.56 4.28
CA ASN A 390 -6.55 -5.97 3.20
C ASN A 390 -7.04 -7.41 3.38
N CYS A 391 -6.17 -8.34 3.81
CA CYS A 391 -6.56 -9.72 4.11
C CYS A 391 -7.40 -9.81 5.40
N PHE A 392 -7.04 -9.02 6.42
CA PHE A 392 -7.81 -8.90 7.67
C PHE A 392 -9.20 -8.29 7.47
N SER A 393 -9.33 -7.20 6.69
CA SER A 393 -10.64 -6.60 6.38
C SER A 393 -11.53 -7.52 5.55
N HIS A 394 -10.96 -8.25 4.58
CA HIS A 394 -11.69 -9.22 3.78
C HIS A 394 -12.22 -10.40 4.61
N CYS A 395 -11.42 -10.96 5.54
CA CYS A 395 -11.85 -12.05 6.42
C CYS A 395 -12.91 -11.63 7.45
N MET A 396 -12.83 -10.40 7.97
CA MET A 396 -13.82 -9.84 8.90
C MET A 396 -15.20 -9.63 8.26
N ILE A 397 -15.24 -9.48 6.93
CA ILE A 397 -16.47 -9.22 6.16
C ILE A 397 -17.13 -10.53 5.71
N LEU A 398 -16.34 -11.54 5.35
CA LEU A 398 -16.84 -12.85 4.91
C LEU A 398 -17.28 -13.77 6.07
N GLY A 399 -16.81 -13.54 7.30
CA GLY A 399 -17.25 -14.30 8.48
C GLY A 399 -18.73 -14.17 8.85
N GLY A 400 -19.52 -13.40 8.09
CA GLY A 400 -20.96 -13.18 8.27
C GLY A 400 -21.86 -13.72 7.15
N THR A 401 -21.32 -14.30 6.07
CA THR A 401 -22.13 -14.87 4.98
C THR A 401 -21.74 -16.31 4.72
N SER A 402 -22.67 -17.23 4.94
CA SER A 402 -22.58 -18.60 4.44
C SER A 402 -22.32 -18.57 2.93
N VAL A 403 -21.17 -19.11 2.51
CA VAL A 403 -20.80 -19.29 1.11
C VAL A 403 -21.81 -20.25 0.47
N SER A 404 -22.59 -19.77 -0.50
CA SER A 404 -23.30 -20.62 -1.46
C SER A 404 -22.47 -20.70 -2.73
N GLU A 405 -22.51 -21.87 -3.37
CA GLU A 405 -21.55 -22.38 -4.36
C GLU A 405 -21.59 -21.69 -5.75
N ASP A 406 -22.38 -20.64 -5.95
CA ASP A 406 -22.63 -20.04 -7.28
C ASP A 406 -21.56 -19.04 -7.76
N ASN A 407 -20.65 -18.57 -6.89
CA ASN A 407 -19.65 -17.54 -7.25
C ASN A 407 -18.42 -18.07 -8.03
N ASN A 408 -18.23 -19.39 -8.11
CA ASN A 408 -17.04 -19.98 -8.75
C ASN A 408 -17.10 -19.96 -10.28
N GLU A 409 -18.28 -19.83 -10.88
CA GLU A 409 -18.44 -19.86 -12.34
C GLU A 409 -18.29 -18.47 -13.00
N LEU A 410 -18.64 -17.38 -12.30
CA LEU A 410 -18.52 -16.00 -12.80
C LEU A 410 -17.06 -15.50 -12.81
N ASN A 411 -16.23 -16.05 -11.92
CA ASN A 411 -14.79 -15.76 -11.87
C ASN A 411 -13.99 -16.35 -13.05
N GLN A 412 -14.57 -17.33 -13.77
CA GLN A 412 -13.85 -18.06 -14.83
C GLN A 412 -13.66 -17.27 -16.13
N LEU A 413 -14.60 -16.38 -16.51
CA LEU A 413 -14.45 -15.50 -17.69
C LEU A 413 -13.40 -14.40 -17.44
N HIS A 414 -13.52 -13.70 -16.31
CA HIS A 414 -12.52 -12.70 -15.88
C HIS A 414 -11.12 -13.30 -15.59
N SER A 415 -11.00 -14.62 -15.36
CA SER A 415 -9.69 -15.30 -15.28
C SER A 415 -9.15 -15.71 -16.64
N ALA A 416 -10.01 -16.05 -17.61
CA ALA A 416 -9.59 -16.47 -18.94
C ALA A 416 -9.02 -15.31 -19.77
N GLU A 417 -9.40 -14.07 -19.46
CA GLU A 417 -8.86 -12.85 -20.09
C GLU A 417 -7.51 -12.39 -19.51
N ARG A 418 -7.13 -12.93 -18.34
CA ARG A 418 -5.82 -12.69 -17.70
C ARG A 418 -4.71 -13.52 -18.35
N ASP A 419 -5.06 -14.70 -18.85
CA ASP A 419 -4.16 -15.51 -19.64
C ASP A 419 -4.30 -15.09 -21.11
N SER A 420 -3.19 -14.94 -21.83
CA SER A 420 -3.15 -14.60 -23.26
C SER A 420 -3.68 -15.73 -24.18
N ASP A 421 -4.58 -16.56 -23.68
CA ASP A 421 -5.02 -17.80 -24.30
C ASP A 421 -6.32 -17.62 -25.11
N VAL A 422 -6.16 -17.07 -26.32
CA VAL A 422 -7.22 -16.85 -27.32
C VAL A 422 -7.98 -18.15 -27.67
N THR A 423 -7.38 -19.32 -27.45
CA THR A 423 -8.02 -20.61 -27.77
C THR A 423 -9.11 -21.02 -26.78
N ARG A 424 -9.04 -20.59 -25.50
CA ARG A 424 -10.13 -20.81 -24.52
C ARG A 424 -11.34 -19.92 -24.78
N MET A 425 -11.15 -18.69 -25.29
CA MET A 425 -12.26 -17.78 -25.62
C MET A 425 -13.09 -18.27 -26.82
N LYS A 426 -12.46 -18.92 -27.82
CA LYS A 426 -13.16 -19.46 -29.00
C LYS A 426 -13.84 -20.82 -28.76
N SER A 427 -13.47 -21.55 -27.71
CA SER A 427 -13.93 -22.93 -27.47
C SER A 427 -15.07 -23.07 -26.47
N THR A 428 -15.50 -21.97 -25.84
CA THR A 428 -16.75 -21.91 -25.08
C THR A 428 -17.93 -21.63 -26.02
N PRO A 429 -18.85 -22.59 -26.27
CA PRO A 429 -20.10 -22.32 -26.99
C PRO A 429 -20.96 -21.33 -26.19
N PRO A 430 -21.87 -20.57 -26.82
CA PRO A 430 -22.59 -19.47 -26.18
C PRO A 430 -23.61 -20.00 -25.15
N LEU A 431 -23.14 -20.30 -23.95
CA LEU A 431 -23.98 -20.51 -22.78
C LEU A 431 -24.42 -19.14 -22.26
N GLY A 432 -25.28 -18.45 -23.00
CA GLY A 432 -26.16 -17.35 -22.54
C GLY A 432 -25.55 -16.19 -21.74
N ARG A 433 -24.22 -16.07 -21.64
CA ARG A 433 -23.55 -15.01 -20.87
C ARG A 433 -23.34 -13.79 -21.76
N SER A 434 -23.74 -12.65 -21.22
CA SER A 434 -23.48 -11.35 -21.85
C SER A 434 -21.97 -11.11 -21.93
N VAL A 435 -21.48 -10.72 -23.11
CA VAL A 435 -20.09 -10.24 -23.32
C VAL A 435 -19.76 -9.04 -22.41
N ASP A 436 -20.80 -8.34 -21.96
CA ASP A 436 -20.73 -7.20 -21.05
C ASP A 436 -20.96 -7.57 -19.58
N SER A 437 -20.75 -8.84 -19.20
CA SER A 437 -20.91 -9.27 -17.81
C SER A 437 -20.02 -8.43 -16.90
N ARG A 438 -20.60 -7.88 -15.82
CA ARG A 438 -19.90 -7.03 -14.88
C ARG A 438 -19.52 -7.81 -13.63
N ASN A 439 -18.29 -7.65 -13.15
CA ASN A 439 -17.90 -8.14 -11.83
C ASN A 439 -18.52 -7.27 -10.71
N ALA A 440 -18.20 -7.58 -9.45
CA ALA A 440 -18.70 -6.84 -8.28
C ALA A 440 -18.35 -5.33 -8.28
N THR A 441 -17.33 -4.91 -9.04
CA THR A 441 -16.93 -3.50 -9.17
C THR A 441 -17.46 -2.83 -10.44
N GLY A 442 -18.32 -3.52 -11.19
CA GLY A 442 -18.87 -2.99 -12.45
C GLY A 442 -17.95 -3.14 -13.66
N ILE A 443 -16.78 -3.78 -13.50
CA ILE A 443 -15.78 -3.92 -14.56
C ILE A 443 -16.23 -5.02 -15.53
N THR A 444 -16.13 -4.71 -16.83
CA THR A 444 -16.40 -5.65 -17.92
C THR A 444 -15.12 -6.34 -18.40
N PRO A 445 -15.24 -7.49 -19.09
CA PRO A 445 -14.16 -8.11 -19.84
C PRO A 445 -13.29 -7.14 -20.65
N LEU A 446 -13.94 -6.26 -21.41
CA LEU A 446 -13.27 -5.31 -22.29
C LEU A 446 -12.43 -4.30 -21.52
N MET A 447 -12.90 -3.85 -20.35
CA MET A 447 -12.13 -2.95 -19.48
C MET A 447 -10.83 -3.61 -18.95
N ASN A 448 -10.91 -4.87 -18.52
CA ASN A 448 -9.74 -5.62 -18.06
C ASN A 448 -8.74 -5.83 -19.20
N ALA A 449 -9.22 -6.30 -20.36
CA ALA A 449 -8.37 -6.52 -21.53
C ALA A 449 -7.70 -5.22 -22.00
N ALA A 450 -8.42 -4.10 -21.95
CA ALA A 450 -7.92 -2.78 -22.33
C ALA A 450 -6.80 -2.28 -21.40
N MET A 451 -6.96 -2.46 -20.09
CA MET A 451 -5.96 -2.06 -19.10
C MET A 451 -4.66 -2.87 -19.21
N ASN A 452 -4.78 -4.17 -19.47
CA ASN A 452 -3.67 -5.12 -19.49
C ASN A 452 -2.87 -5.13 -20.81
N GLY A 453 -3.23 -4.31 -21.79
CA GLY A 453 -2.51 -4.28 -23.08
C GLY A 453 -2.79 -5.49 -23.98
N ASN A 454 -3.89 -6.24 -23.75
CA ASN A 454 -4.19 -7.44 -24.54
C ASN A 454 -4.98 -7.11 -25.82
N VAL A 455 -4.28 -6.68 -26.86
CA VAL A 455 -4.85 -6.29 -28.16
C VAL A 455 -5.76 -7.37 -28.77
N GLN A 456 -5.40 -8.65 -28.64
CA GLN A 456 -6.16 -9.75 -29.27
C GLN A 456 -7.49 -9.99 -28.54
N SER A 457 -7.50 -9.96 -27.20
CA SER A 457 -8.74 -10.05 -26.43
C SER A 457 -9.64 -8.83 -26.66
N VAL A 458 -9.07 -7.63 -26.75
CA VAL A 458 -9.83 -6.41 -27.09
C VAL A 458 -10.48 -6.52 -28.46
N LYS A 459 -9.75 -6.98 -29.48
CA LYS A 459 -10.30 -7.22 -30.83
C LYS A 459 -11.47 -8.20 -30.79
N LEU A 460 -11.25 -9.36 -30.16
CA LEU A 460 -12.28 -10.40 -30.07
C LEU A 460 -13.53 -9.90 -29.34
N LEU A 461 -13.38 -9.23 -28.19
CA LEU A 461 -14.51 -8.72 -27.40
C LEU A 461 -15.29 -7.65 -28.18
N ILE A 462 -14.62 -6.76 -28.91
CA ILE A 462 -15.29 -5.77 -29.77
C ILE A 462 -16.01 -6.44 -30.95
N GLU A 463 -15.44 -7.49 -31.55
CA GLU A 463 -16.06 -8.28 -32.62
C GLU A 463 -17.32 -9.02 -32.11
N GLU A 464 -17.29 -9.54 -30.89
CA GLU A 464 -18.41 -10.17 -30.19
C GLU A 464 -19.45 -9.17 -29.65
N GLY A 465 -19.25 -7.86 -29.88
CA GLY A 465 -20.23 -6.82 -29.57
C GLY A 465 -20.17 -6.24 -28.17
N ALA A 466 -19.03 -6.35 -27.47
CA ALA A 466 -18.82 -5.68 -26.19
C ALA A 466 -19.05 -4.16 -26.29
N ASP A 467 -19.80 -3.60 -25.34
CA ASP A 467 -20.08 -2.17 -25.28
C ASP A 467 -18.96 -1.44 -24.48
N PRO A 468 -18.07 -0.69 -25.16
CA PRO A 468 -17.01 0.03 -24.48
C PRO A 468 -17.52 1.20 -23.63
N SER A 469 -18.74 1.68 -23.88
CA SER A 469 -19.33 2.86 -23.23
C SER A 469 -19.81 2.57 -21.81
N LEU A 470 -19.96 1.29 -21.46
CA LEU A 470 -20.30 0.86 -20.12
C LEU A 470 -19.31 1.44 -19.11
N LYS A 471 -19.82 1.80 -17.95
CA LYS A 471 -19.04 2.38 -16.86
C LYS A 471 -19.00 1.42 -15.69
N ASP A 472 -17.83 1.33 -15.07
CA ASP A 472 -17.66 0.68 -13.78
C ASP A 472 -18.37 1.49 -12.67
N ASN A 473 -18.34 0.99 -11.43
CA ASN A 473 -19.00 1.66 -10.31
C ASN A 473 -18.39 3.04 -9.97
N THR A 474 -17.23 3.38 -10.53
CA THR A 474 -16.54 4.68 -10.36
C THR A 474 -16.70 5.61 -11.56
N GLY A 475 -17.48 5.19 -12.57
CA GLY A 475 -17.74 5.95 -13.79
C GLY A 475 -16.71 5.77 -14.90
N TRP A 476 -15.73 4.87 -14.75
CA TRP A 476 -14.70 4.60 -15.76
C TRP A 476 -15.25 3.73 -16.87
N ASN A 477 -15.03 4.13 -18.12
CA ASN A 477 -15.34 3.33 -19.31
C ASN A 477 -14.07 2.66 -19.87
N SER A 478 -14.21 1.82 -20.90
CA SER A 478 -13.08 1.10 -21.49
C SER A 478 -11.98 2.03 -22.05
N LEU A 479 -12.32 3.24 -22.50
CA LEU A 479 -11.34 4.20 -23.01
C LEU A 479 -10.44 4.77 -21.89
N HIS A 480 -10.97 4.93 -20.67
CA HIS A 480 -10.14 5.30 -19.51
C HIS A 480 -9.18 4.18 -19.11
N PHE A 481 -9.63 2.92 -19.13
CA PHE A 481 -8.77 1.77 -18.84
C PHE A 481 -7.68 1.61 -19.91
N ALA A 482 -7.99 1.84 -21.19
CA ALA A 482 -7.00 1.85 -22.25
C ALA A 482 -5.98 3.00 -22.11
N ALA A 483 -6.43 4.20 -21.72
CA ALA A 483 -5.56 5.33 -21.42
C ALA A 483 -4.62 5.06 -20.25
N LEU A 484 -5.09 4.32 -19.24
CA LEU A 484 -4.29 3.86 -18.10
C LEU A 484 -3.20 2.85 -18.54
N GLY A 485 -3.55 1.90 -19.42
CA GLY A 485 -2.58 0.95 -20.00
C GLY A 485 -1.55 1.63 -20.89
N GLY A 486 -2.01 2.56 -21.74
CA GLY A 486 -1.20 3.40 -22.61
C GLY A 486 -0.94 2.82 -24.02
N ASP A 487 -1.58 1.71 -24.38
CA ASP A 487 -1.44 1.07 -25.70
C ASP A 487 -2.33 1.77 -26.74
N THR A 488 -1.71 2.45 -27.70
CA THR A 488 -2.40 3.22 -28.73
C THR A 488 -3.23 2.38 -29.70
N ASP A 489 -2.89 1.10 -29.89
CA ASP A 489 -3.66 0.20 -30.76
C ASP A 489 -5.00 -0.15 -30.09
N ILE A 490 -4.96 -0.41 -28.78
CA ILE A 490 -6.18 -0.66 -27.98
C ILE A 490 -7.04 0.60 -27.90
N ILE A 491 -6.42 1.76 -27.64
CA ILE A 491 -7.13 3.04 -27.63
C ILE A 491 -7.82 3.27 -28.98
N SER A 492 -7.11 3.02 -30.09
CA SER A 492 -7.67 3.15 -31.45
C SER A 492 -8.85 2.21 -31.67
N LEU A 493 -8.72 0.93 -31.28
CA LEU A 493 -9.78 -0.08 -31.42
C LEU A 493 -11.03 0.31 -30.64
N ILE A 494 -10.88 0.71 -29.38
CA ILE A 494 -12.01 1.09 -28.51
C ILE A 494 -12.67 2.37 -29.03
N HIS A 495 -11.89 3.35 -29.46
CA HIS A 495 -12.41 4.61 -29.99
C HIS A 495 -13.25 4.42 -31.28
N THR A 496 -13.00 3.37 -32.06
CA THR A 496 -13.88 3.06 -33.23
C THR A 496 -15.34 2.81 -32.84
N ARG A 497 -15.58 2.36 -31.61
CA ARG A 497 -16.91 2.07 -31.05
C ARG A 497 -17.36 3.09 -30.00
N MET A 498 -16.45 3.95 -29.53
CA MET A 498 -16.72 5.06 -28.61
C MET A 498 -16.15 6.37 -29.16
N PRO A 499 -16.94 7.14 -29.92
CA PRO A 499 -16.46 8.37 -30.56
C PRO A 499 -16.22 9.52 -29.57
N ASP A 500 -16.83 9.47 -28.38
CA ASP A 500 -16.60 10.49 -27.33
C ASP A 500 -15.23 10.31 -26.67
N ILE A 501 -14.25 11.06 -27.18
CA ILE A 501 -12.85 11.03 -26.72
C ILE A 501 -12.65 11.67 -25.34
N ASP A 502 -13.56 12.57 -24.95
CA ASP A 502 -13.51 13.35 -23.70
C ASP A 502 -14.55 12.86 -22.67
N SER A 503 -15.00 11.61 -22.78
CA SER A 503 -15.95 11.04 -21.83
C SER A 503 -15.42 11.12 -20.38
N LEU A 504 -16.29 11.49 -19.44
CA LEU A 504 -15.90 11.75 -18.06
C LEU A 504 -16.16 10.56 -17.14
N ASN A 505 -15.19 10.29 -16.25
CA ASN A 505 -15.41 9.39 -15.12
C ASN A 505 -16.09 10.09 -13.92
N GLY A 506 -16.30 9.35 -12.82
CA GLY A 506 -16.96 9.88 -11.62
C GLY A 506 -16.25 11.06 -10.95
N LYS A 507 -14.95 11.25 -11.21
CA LYS A 507 -14.16 12.41 -10.76
C LYS A 507 -14.15 13.57 -11.75
N GLY A 508 -14.77 13.40 -12.92
CA GLY A 508 -14.74 14.39 -14.00
C GLY A 508 -13.46 14.35 -14.84
N ALA A 509 -12.60 13.33 -14.68
CA ALA A 509 -11.39 13.22 -15.49
C ALA A 509 -11.71 12.58 -16.84
N THR A 510 -11.05 13.06 -17.90
CA THR A 510 -11.07 12.47 -19.25
C THR A 510 -10.00 11.37 -19.38
N PRO A 511 -10.05 10.53 -20.43
CA PRO A 511 -8.97 9.58 -20.74
C PRO A 511 -7.61 10.26 -20.93
N LEU A 512 -7.55 11.45 -21.53
CA LEU A 512 -6.31 12.23 -21.67
C LEU A 512 -5.69 12.59 -20.32
N LEU A 513 -6.50 13.04 -19.35
CA LEU A 513 -6.03 13.32 -17.99
C LEU A 513 -5.47 12.07 -17.31
N VAL A 514 -6.09 10.90 -17.53
CA VAL A 514 -5.60 9.61 -17.02
C VAL A 514 -4.25 9.24 -17.65
N ALA A 515 -4.11 9.35 -18.98
CA ALA A 515 -2.86 9.07 -19.68
C ALA A 515 -1.71 9.99 -19.23
N ALA A 516 -2.00 11.30 -19.09
CA ALA A 516 -1.04 12.31 -18.64
C ALA A 516 -0.56 12.05 -17.20
N TYR A 517 -1.48 11.71 -16.29
CA TYR A 517 -1.15 11.40 -14.90
C TYR A 517 -0.23 10.17 -14.78
N ASN A 518 -0.40 9.19 -15.66
CA ASN A 518 0.38 7.96 -15.68
C ASN A 518 1.62 8.02 -16.58
N GLY A 519 1.95 9.19 -17.16
CA GLY A 519 3.13 9.37 -18.02
C GLY A 519 3.09 8.53 -19.29
N LYS A 520 1.89 8.25 -19.83
CA LYS A 520 1.72 7.44 -21.04
C LYS A 520 1.87 8.31 -22.29
N LEU A 521 3.11 8.74 -22.58
CA LEU A 521 3.44 9.70 -23.64
C LEU A 521 2.77 9.39 -24.99
N HIS A 522 2.83 8.13 -25.46
CA HIS A 522 2.23 7.74 -26.74
C HIS A 522 0.70 7.84 -26.74
N ALA A 523 0.04 7.50 -25.64
CA ALA A 523 -1.40 7.69 -25.49
C ALA A 523 -1.77 9.17 -25.41
N VAL A 524 -1.00 9.99 -24.69
CA VAL A 524 -1.19 11.46 -24.64
C VAL A 524 -1.09 12.06 -26.04
N LYS A 525 -0.04 11.72 -26.80
CA LYS A 525 0.11 12.13 -28.21
C LYS A 525 -1.10 11.74 -29.04
N TRP A 526 -1.50 10.47 -28.95
CA TRP A 526 -2.65 9.97 -29.70
C TRP A 526 -3.95 10.74 -29.38
N PHE A 527 -4.23 11.01 -28.10
CA PHE A 527 -5.44 11.74 -27.71
C PHE A 527 -5.44 13.18 -28.23
N LEU A 528 -4.31 13.89 -28.11
CA LEU A 528 -4.18 15.27 -28.58
C LEU A 528 -4.27 15.39 -30.10
N GLU A 529 -3.60 14.48 -30.83
CA GLU A 529 -3.69 14.39 -32.30
C GLU A 529 -5.11 14.10 -32.81
N ARG A 530 -5.95 13.47 -31.97
CA ARG A 530 -7.36 13.19 -32.25
C ARG A 530 -8.32 14.23 -31.68
N GLY A 531 -7.80 15.36 -31.20
CA GLY A 531 -8.60 16.52 -30.79
C GLY A 531 -9.18 16.44 -29.37
N ALA A 532 -8.63 15.58 -28.49
CA ALA A 532 -9.00 15.58 -27.09
C ALA A 532 -8.68 16.94 -26.44
N ASN A 533 -9.58 17.43 -25.59
CA ASN A 533 -9.44 18.75 -25.00
C ASN A 533 -8.44 18.74 -23.82
N ALA A 534 -7.22 19.22 -24.07
CA ALA A 534 -6.16 19.34 -23.07
C ALA A 534 -6.48 20.33 -21.92
N THR A 535 -7.38 21.27 -22.16
CA THR A 535 -7.81 22.27 -21.16
C THR A 535 -9.00 21.81 -20.34
N TYR A 536 -9.51 20.59 -20.57
CA TYR A 536 -10.62 20.05 -19.78
C TYR A 536 -10.18 19.92 -18.32
N GLU A 537 -11.03 20.38 -17.40
CA GLU A 537 -10.77 20.34 -15.96
C GLU A 537 -11.66 19.32 -15.27
N ASP A 538 -11.05 18.47 -14.42
CA ASP A 538 -11.80 17.57 -13.56
C ASP A 538 -12.48 18.33 -12.39
N LYS A 539 -13.20 17.62 -11.52
CA LYS A 539 -13.89 18.25 -10.38
C LYS A 539 -12.95 18.96 -9.38
N GLY A 540 -11.64 18.71 -9.45
CA GLY A 540 -10.62 19.39 -8.68
C GLY A 540 -9.92 20.54 -9.43
N GLY A 541 -10.36 20.88 -10.64
CA GLY A 541 -9.69 21.87 -11.49
C GLY A 541 -8.40 21.34 -12.15
N TRP A 542 -8.19 20.03 -12.19
CA TRP A 542 -7.00 19.45 -12.82
C TRP A 542 -7.19 19.35 -14.32
N ASN A 543 -6.21 19.83 -15.09
CA ASN A 543 -6.16 19.68 -16.53
C ASN A 543 -5.00 18.74 -16.91
N ALA A 544 -4.78 18.51 -18.20
CA ALA A 544 -3.72 17.61 -18.66
C ALA A 544 -2.32 18.03 -18.18
N LEU A 545 -2.05 19.34 -18.09
CA LEU A 545 -0.76 19.86 -17.64
C LEU A 545 -0.55 19.65 -16.14
N HIS A 546 -1.57 19.85 -15.31
CA HIS A 546 -1.53 19.49 -13.88
C HIS A 546 -1.23 17.99 -13.70
N SER A 547 -1.91 17.13 -14.46
CA SER A 547 -1.70 15.68 -14.42
C SER A 547 -0.28 15.28 -14.84
N ALA A 548 0.25 15.85 -15.92
CA ALA A 548 1.61 15.58 -16.38
C ALA A 548 2.68 16.14 -15.42
N ALA A 549 2.45 17.31 -14.83
CA ALA A 549 3.32 17.89 -13.82
C ALA A 549 3.41 17.01 -12.56
N SER A 550 2.31 16.36 -12.16
CA SER A 550 2.32 15.39 -11.08
C SER A 550 3.12 14.12 -11.39
N ASN A 551 3.20 13.72 -12.66
CA ASN A 551 4.00 12.57 -13.08
C ASN A 551 5.49 12.92 -13.18
N GLY A 552 5.79 14.08 -13.75
CA GLY A 552 7.15 14.61 -13.83
C GLY A 552 7.92 14.26 -15.09
N ASP A 553 7.27 13.64 -16.09
CA ASP A 553 7.88 13.33 -17.39
C ASP A 553 7.97 14.59 -18.28
N PRO A 554 9.17 15.11 -18.59
CA PRO A 554 9.35 16.31 -19.41
C PRO A 554 8.76 16.18 -20.80
N GLU A 555 8.84 15.00 -21.42
CA GLU A 555 8.37 14.79 -22.79
C GLU A 555 6.84 14.91 -22.87
N THR A 556 6.13 14.37 -21.88
CA THR A 556 4.69 14.51 -21.75
C THR A 556 4.28 15.96 -21.43
N ILE A 557 5.00 16.64 -20.53
CA ILE A 557 4.76 18.06 -20.20
C ILE A 557 4.93 18.92 -21.46
N ASP A 558 6.03 18.75 -22.17
CA ASP A 558 6.34 19.48 -23.40
C ASP A 558 5.27 19.30 -24.46
N HIS A 559 4.85 18.07 -24.67
CA HIS A 559 3.84 17.78 -25.67
C HIS A 559 2.48 18.37 -25.29
N ILE A 560 2.09 18.31 -24.02
CA ILE A 560 0.84 18.93 -23.54
C ILE A 560 0.90 20.46 -23.64
N LEU A 561 2.04 21.09 -23.37
CA LEU A 561 2.22 22.55 -23.51
C LEU A 561 2.00 23.05 -24.94
N THR A 562 2.13 22.18 -25.96
CA THR A 562 1.76 22.55 -27.34
C THR A 562 0.25 22.71 -27.54
N HIS A 563 -0.57 22.17 -26.63
CA HIS A 563 -2.04 22.19 -26.68
C HIS A 563 -2.69 22.89 -25.48
N VAL A 564 -1.93 23.22 -24.42
CA VAL A 564 -2.39 23.96 -23.24
C VAL A 564 -1.80 25.38 -23.28
N PRO A 565 -2.62 26.43 -23.50
CA PRO A 565 -2.11 27.79 -23.74
C PRO A 565 -1.62 28.50 -22.48
N ASN A 566 -1.90 27.98 -21.28
CA ASN A 566 -1.55 28.64 -20.02
C ASN A 566 -0.81 27.68 -19.07
N ILE A 567 0.51 27.89 -18.94
CA ILE A 567 1.38 27.17 -17.98
C ILE A 567 1.04 27.49 -16.52
N GLU A 568 0.33 28.58 -16.27
CA GLU A 568 -0.11 29.06 -14.95
C GLU A 568 -1.60 28.76 -14.68
N SER A 569 -2.16 27.74 -15.33
CA SER A 569 -3.50 27.26 -14.98
C SER A 569 -3.55 26.92 -13.48
N LYS A 570 -4.72 27.09 -12.83
CA LYS A 570 -4.86 26.83 -11.40
C LYS A 570 -5.93 25.78 -11.12
N THR A 571 -5.63 24.87 -10.22
CA THR A 571 -6.62 23.93 -9.68
C THR A 571 -7.65 24.64 -8.80
N ALA A 572 -8.65 23.90 -8.31
CA ALA A 572 -9.62 24.42 -7.33
C ALA A 572 -8.96 24.90 -6.02
N ASP A 573 -7.78 24.36 -5.69
CA ASP A 573 -6.96 24.77 -4.53
C ASP A 573 -6.01 25.94 -4.89
N GLY A 574 -6.03 26.44 -6.13
CA GLY A 574 -5.20 27.53 -6.61
C GLY A 574 -3.80 27.11 -7.06
N GLU A 575 -3.51 25.80 -7.10
CA GLU A 575 -2.19 25.27 -7.39
C GLU A 575 -1.86 25.34 -8.87
N THR A 576 -0.67 25.83 -9.22
CA THR A 576 -0.14 25.78 -10.59
C THR A 576 0.51 24.42 -10.88
N PRO A 577 0.74 24.05 -12.15
CA PRO A 577 1.50 22.85 -12.50
C PRO A 577 2.86 22.80 -11.81
N LEU A 578 3.55 23.93 -11.66
CA LEU A 578 4.84 23.99 -10.97
C LEU A 578 4.71 23.68 -9.47
N ILE A 579 3.68 24.22 -8.79
CA ILE A 579 3.40 23.89 -7.39
C ILE A 579 3.13 22.38 -7.25
N ILE A 580 2.36 21.79 -8.16
CA ILE A 580 2.08 20.35 -8.17
C ILE A 580 3.36 19.54 -8.36
N ALA A 581 4.22 19.91 -9.32
CA ALA A 581 5.49 19.25 -9.58
C ALA A 581 6.42 19.30 -8.35
N VAL A 582 6.50 20.45 -7.68
CA VAL A 582 7.28 20.64 -6.43
C VAL A 582 6.72 19.79 -5.30
N ARG A 583 5.40 19.77 -5.11
CA ARG A 583 4.76 18.93 -4.08
C ARG A 583 4.96 17.43 -4.33
N CYS A 584 4.99 17.02 -5.59
CA CYS A 584 5.28 15.65 -6.02
C CYS A 584 6.78 15.33 -6.08
N GLN A 585 7.66 16.31 -5.84
CA GLN A 585 9.12 16.18 -5.88
C GLN A 585 9.65 15.65 -7.23
N THR A 586 9.01 16.02 -8.33
CA THR A 586 9.38 15.58 -9.68
C THR A 586 10.47 16.47 -10.28
N LEU A 587 11.74 16.25 -9.91
CA LEU A 587 12.85 17.14 -10.27
C LEU A 587 12.91 17.47 -11.78
N GLN A 588 12.69 16.48 -12.65
CA GLN A 588 12.73 16.68 -14.11
C GLN A 588 11.54 17.51 -14.62
N GLY A 589 10.32 17.25 -14.12
CA GLY A 589 9.15 18.06 -14.42
C GLY A 589 9.27 19.51 -13.91
N ILE A 590 9.90 19.71 -12.75
CA ILE A 590 10.15 21.05 -12.19
C ILE A 590 11.14 21.82 -13.06
N LYS A 591 12.25 21.17 -13.45
CA LYS A 591 13.21 21.76 -14.41
C LYS A 591 12.52 22.13 -15.71
N CYS A 592 11.78 21.20 -16.31
CA CYS A 592 11.04 21.41 -17.55
C CYS A 592 10.06 22.59 -17.45
N LEU A 593 9.23 22.66 -16.41
CA LEU A 593 8.27 23.75 -16.23
C LEU A 593 8.96 25.10 -16.01
N LEU A 594 10.03 25.15 -15.22
CA LEU A 594 10.82 26.37 -15.02
C LEU A 594 11.51 26.84 -16.31
N GLU A 595 12.10 25.92 -17.07
CA GLU A 595 12.69 26.20 -18.40
C GLU A 595 11.65 26.70 -19.40
N ARG A 596 10.37 26.33 -19.21
CA ARG A 596 9.23 26.81 -20.01
C ARG A 596 8.55 28.06 -19.44
N GLY A 597 9.17 28.69 -18.44
CA GLY A 597 8.75 29.99 -17.92
C GLY A 597 7.66 29.92 -16.85
N ALA A 598 7.46 28.77 -16.20
CA ALA A 598 6.55 28.68 -15.06
C ALA A 598 7.05 29.57 -13.92
N ASN A 599 6.14 30.33 -13.29
CA ASN A 599 6.50 31.29 -12.26
C ASN A 599 6.63 30.60 -10.88
N PRO A 600 7.85 30.51 -10.31
CA PRO A 600 8.05 29.90 -8.98
C PRO A 600 7.39 30.68 -7.84
N LEU A 601 7.06 31.96 -8.05
CA LEU A 601 6.43 32.84 -7.07
C LEU A 601 4.90 32.90 -7.20
N ALA A 602 4.31 32.15 -8.13
CA ALA A 602 2.86 32.03 -8.22
C ALA A 602 2.33 31.40 -6.92
N LYS A 603 1.28 32.01 -6.35
CA LYS A 603 0.67 31.59 -5.09
C LYS A 603 -0.62 30.83 -5.30
N ASP A 604 -0.82 29.80 -4.48
CA ASP A 604 -2.09 29.10 -4.35
C ASP A 604 -3.12 29.87 -3.50
N ASN A 605 -4.26 29.25 -3.22
CA ASN A 605 -5.32 29.87 -2.41
C ASN A 605 -4.94 30.01 -0.93
N GLU A 606 -3.91 29.30 -0.45
CA GLU A 606 -3.35 29.46 0.90
C GLU A 606 -2.23 30.52 0.94
N GLY A 607 -1.90 31.15 -0.20
CA GLY A 607 -0.84 32.14 -0.32
C GLY A 607 0.57 31.53 -0.38
N GLN A 608 0.67 30.22 -0.60
CA GLN A 608 1.92 29.46 -0.66
C GLN A 608 2.41 29.35 -2.10
N ASP A 609 3.71 29.52 -2.32
CA ASP A 609 4.37 29.44 -3.62
C ASP A 609 5.26 28.18 -3.73
N SER A 610 5.89 28.00 -4.88
CA SER A 610 6.77 26.86 -5.12
C SER A 610 7.96 26.83 -4.15
N LEU A 611 8.43 27.99 -3.68
CA LEU A 611 9.53 28.08 -2.73
C LEU A 611 9.11 27.59 -1.34
N TYR A 612 7.91 27.95 -0.88
CA TYR A 612 7.33 27.42 0.35
C TYR A 612 7.28 25.88 0.32
N TYR A 613 6.74 25.32 -0.76
CA TYR A 613 6.63 23.86 -0.88
C TYR A 613 8.01 23.18 -1.00
N ALA A 614 8.96 23.80 -1.70
CA ALA A 614 10.34 23.32 -1.83
C ALA A 614 11.12 23.37 -0.50
N SER A 615 10.84 24.33 0.38
CA SER A 615 11.48 24.49 1.70
C SER A 615 11.22 23.30 2.64
N SER A 616 10.12 22.58 2.40
CA SER A 616 9.75 21.36 3.12
C SER A 616 10.28 20.06 2.47
N GLY A 617 11.03 20.19 1.37
CA GLY A 617 11.50 19.09 0.52
C GLY A 617 13.02 18.87 0.54
N ASP A 618 13.54 18.30 -0.54
CA ASP A 618 14.97 18.03 -0.76
C ASP A 618 15.78 19.34 -0.88
N PRO A 619 16.95 19.48 -0.22
CA PRO A 619 17.85 20.61 -0.43
C PRO A 619 18.19 20.91 -1.91
N ASP A 620 18.30 19.88 -2.75
CA ASP A 620 18.59 20.05 -4.18
C ASP A 620 17.40 20.65 -4.94
N LEU A 621 16.17 20.29 -4.53
CA LEU A 621 14.94 20.88 -5.04
C LEU A 621 14.84 22.36 -4.65
N LEU A 622 15.13 22.67 -3.38
CA LEU A 622 15.15 24.05 -2.90
C LEU A 622 16.20 24.87 -3.67
N GLY A 623 17.40 24.31 -3.88
CA GLY A 623 18.44 24.95 -4.69
C GLY A 623 18.01 25.21 -6.13
N LEU A 624 17.32 24.25 -6.76
CA LEU A 624 16.80 24.40 -8.12
C LEU A 624 15.79 25.54 -8.22
N VAL A 625 14.78 25.57 -7.35
CA VAL A 625 13.74 26.63 -7.35
C VAL A 625 14.36 27.99 -7.01
N LEU A 626 15.25 28.06 -6.01
CA LEU A 626 15.96 29.29 -5.64
C LEU A 626 16.79 29.87 -6.78
N SER A 627 17.51 29.03 -7.54
CA SER A 627 18.31 29.50 -8.67
C SER A 627 17.46 30.17 -9.75
N HIS A 628 16.25 29.67 -9.99
CA HIS A 628 15.33 30.26 -10.96
C HIS A 628 14.61 31.51 -10.43
N VAL A 629 14.30 31.55 -9.12
CA VAL A 629 13.79 32.77 -8.45
C VAL A 629 14.83 33.90 -8.56
N ALA A 630 16.10 33.64 -8.24
CA ALA A 630 17.17 34.64 -8.33
C ALA A 630 17.36 35.17 -9.77
N ASN A 631 17.20 34.31 -10.78
CA ASN A 631 17.25 34.72 -12.18
C ASN A 631 16.02 35.56 -12.59
N SER A 632 14.83 35.25 -12.05
CA SER A 632 13.60 36.03 -12.33
C SER A 632 13.62 37.45 -11.75
N GLU A 633 14.26 37.67 -10.59
CA GLU A 633 14.40 39.01 -10.00
C GLU A 633 15.42 39.88 -10.75
N SER A 634 16.47 39.27 -11.32
CA SER A 634 17.50 39.98 -12.09
C SER A 634 17.02 40.53 -13.45
N THR A 635 15.94 39.96 -14.00
CA THR A 635 15.36 40.40 -15.27
C THR A 635 14.31 41.51 -15.12
N THR A 636 13.75 41.69 -13.92
CA THR A 636 12.82 42.79 -13.59
C THR A 636 13.50 44.06 -13.06
N GLY A 637 14.84 44.05 -12.91
CA GLY A 637 15.63 45.14 -12.31
C GLY A 637 16.29 46.12 -13.30
N ASN A 638 16.00 46.01 -14.60
CA ASN A 638 16.46 46.95 -15.63
C ASN A 638 15.28 47.43 -16.46
N ASP A 639 14.49 48.36 -15.92
CA ASP A 639 13.67 49.32 -16.67
C ASP A 639 13.48 50.60 -15.84
#